data_AF-A0A7Y1UG84-F1
#
_entry.id   AF-A0A7Y1UG84-F1
#
_cell.length_a   1.000
_cell.length_b   1.000
_cell.length_c   1.000
_cell.angle_alpha   90.00
_cell.angle_beta   90.00
_cell.angle_gamma   90.00
#
_symmetry.space_group_name_H-M   'P 1'
#
loop_
_entity.id
_entity.type
_entity.pdbx_description
1 polymer ?
#
loop_
_entity_poly.entity_id
_entity_poly.type
_entity_poly.pdbx_seq_one_letter_code
_entity_poly.pdbx_strand_id
1 'polypeptide(L)'
;MKTILTLLAATLLGVLLSPRASADAVGFTDSYVTFYGEVRQVGGAGTVLLQSGELELTFVNQTNPANQVTIRTPLQPVGPGTAKPYSYALQVPLAYLPEPPRMDEFLAIGAHETDFEITSITINGNAATLPDGSSEFFGLSFASRGDQYRLDLIVAGDSTDTDGDGLPDWYEALYGLGENLANANADTDGDGWTNLEEFLRGSNPAVSNIDPSLATAEVTVPELGEAGCYIDMHDSDTPLDSIMVDLEFAALNGFEMRWNRIALSRWISDPSVTISVADFQDGALSIAHLDPSIREAALPVSWTDGGETFSGSILVRAIGPSTTDGNDAALWLDAGTLPAGQLLATWPDRSGNLRDAVQPTAEYQPLVASAGGRRAVRFGENHRHLFFQDSALPAGDHTVLAAWRSAGSPGDDGTIMSSNRGFLRLHATGTPVSYPGAPVYQADGLAVHGYESTLGDTAVATFRRDGDTLQNVFGLSFNGEGAAAEAIDPVLPTLGARRLALPVAEPITQEFEGSLHELLVFPTALPEQKLRDVHDYLQSKWRGFVVWDFSTGLRPVTMAGGDYGTHIIRGGHANDDLRGGNSANILSGGPGADTLRAGPGPDTFVFGGLDTGDDIVIGFDPTEDIIDLSALYWGESGDARQFISTRLDTNFSTPVPTLDTALLVQRPGAELQEITLHDTILGAQQLIELIVEGRIRMGGLSIPTSVGLALAPGSEDTTVLRESLQDSFTVEFSRSGDGTPGALEVPVGIFEDALGRDLVLEGSTEQDGRRAVVSFARGETSKLITFRPVPDLETEGTERWETAVLPHFRYSVAGGAVARSVSDDPMVSLVVLEANALTAGQAARVRVQRDGSTGSPLTVDLALLGTAVEGVHINSVPRSIIIPAGQASSEVAITTAAGWDGAMTRMALLRVETADAYLVGHPHEATLYAAAAAPDPDESGFDRWLAAATGGQITTLHDLIRSEGATRVNAYLHAYAYGHESPDSVHGSDLTFRLVDDRPELTARLASSAADLRWQIQSAADAAAWADVTDTFGEESSPDGHRFTGPAIDPAEGGRYYRLAFALHSDSGLAPGVDGLAGSSRYGMTGVAPWEVDAATGALVTTADAPGTASRLIVEITDPTVLDFEISVQDGDGADVFTFHIDGVPVAATSGEAVRVSRSLQPSAPVTLMWEFHRSTGTARIEVGAN
;
A
#
# COMPACT_ATOMS: atom_id res chain seq x y z
N MET A 1 -62.59 -28.39 -69.04
CA MET A 1 -62.68 -28.62 -70.51
C MET A 1 -61.93 -27.45 -71.16
N LYS A 2 -60.93 -27.63 -72.04
CA LYS A 2 -61.03 -28.05 -73.46
C LYS A 2 -62.12 -27.21 -74.18
N THR A 3 -61.90 -26.50 -75.29
CA THR A 3 -60.82 -26.40 -76.32
C THR A 3 -61.05 -25.07 -77.09
N ILE A 4 -60.27 -24.51 -78.03
CA ILE A 4 -59.15 -24.88 -78.94
C ILE A 4 -58.39 -23.53 -79.21
N LEU A 5 -57.05 -23.38 -79.15
CA LEU A 5 -55.96 -23.81 -80.05
C LEU A 5 -56.00 -23.24 -81.49
N THR A 6 -54.85 -22.84 -82.07
CA THR A 6 -54.61 -22.48 -83.50
C THR A 6 -55.53 -21.40 -84.13
N LEU A 7 -55.08 -20.25 -84.64
CA LEU A 7 -53.89 -20.02 -85.46
C LEU A 7 -53.73 -18.49 -85.75
N LEU A 8 -52.65 -17.85 -85.29
CA LEU A 8 -51.95 -16.81 -86.07
C LEU A 8 -50.55 -16.58 -85.47
N ALA A 9 -49.55 -17.10 -86.16
CA ALA A 9 -48.13 -16.87 -85.89
C ALA A 9 -47.47 -16.30 -87.16
N ALA A 10 -46.25 -15.76 -87.00
CA ALA A 10 -45.38 -15.21 -88.05
C ALA A 10 -45.76 -13.82 -88.63
N THR A 11 -45.30 -12.76 -87.96
CA THR A 11 -44.13 -11.93 -88.34
C THR A 11 -44.02 -10.78 -87.31
N LEU A 12 -42.86 -10.36 -86.80
CA LEU A 12 -41.47 -10.55 -87.24
C LEU A 12 -40.58 -10.96 -86.05
N LEU A 13 -39.76 -12.01 -86.22
CA LEU A 13 -38.83 -12.50 -85.21
C LEU A 13 -37.47 -11.82 -85.40
N GLY A 14 -37.06 -10.98 -84.44
CA GLY A 14 -35.84 -10.17 -84.53
C GLY A 14 -35.07 -10.08 -83.21
N VAL A 15 -34.11 -10.99 -83.04
CA VAL A 15 -32.98 -10.92 -82.09
C VAL A 15 -33.35 -10.94 -80.60
N LEU A 16 -33.25 -12.14 -80.02
CA LEU A 16 -32.81 -12.32 -78.63
C LEU A 16 -31.36 -11.80 -78.51
N LEU A 17 -31.16 -10.68 -77.81
CA LEU A 17 -29.98 -10.37 -76.98
C LEU A 17 -30.11 -8.93 -76.44
N SER A 18 -30.58 -8.82 -75.21
CA SER A 18 -30.41 -7.62 -74.37
C SER A 18 -30.31 -8.10 -72.93
N PRO A 19 -29.40 -7.55 -72.10
CA PRO A 19 -29.34 -7.91 -70.69
C PRO A 19 -30.67 -7.58 -70.01
N ARG A 20 -30.97 -8.30 -68.92
CA ARG A 20 -32.09 -7.94 -68.05
C ARG A 20 -31.93 -6.49 -67.63
N ALA A 21 -33.02 -5.74 -67.60
CA ALA A 21 -33.05 -4.48 -66.89
C ALA A 21 -32.58 -4.74 -65.46
N SER A 22 -31.46 -4.12 -65.09
CA SER A 22 -31.22 -3.76 -63.70
C SER A 22 -32.44 -2.94 -63.27
N ALA A 23 -33.15 -3.42 -62.26
CA ALA A 23 -33.94 -2.52 -61.48
C ALA A 23 -32.92 -1.65 -60.74
N ASP A 24 -32.92 -0.35 -61.01
CA ASP A 24 -32.10 0.59 -60.26
C ASP A 24 -32.51 0.46 -58.79
N ALA A 25 -31.65 -0.17 -58.00
CA ALA A 25 -31.81 -0.28 -56.56
C ALA A 25 -31.48 1.10 -55.98
N VAL A 26 -32.47 1.99 -56.00
CA VAL A 26 -32.39 3.28 -55.31
C VAL A 26 -32.27 3.00 -53.82
N GLY A 27 -31.03 2.81 -53.36
CA GLY A 27 -30.69 2.67 -51.96
C GLY A 27 -31.11 3.93 -51.21
N PHE A 28 -31.70 3.75 -50.03
CA PHE A 28 -32.07 4.85 -49.16
C PHE A 28 -30.81 5.65 -48.78
N THR A 29 -30.76 6.91 -49.20
CA THR A 29 -29.82 7.92 -48.69
C THR A 29 -30.64 9.10 -48.22
N ASP A 30 -30.43 9.56 -46.99
CA ASP A 30 -30.79 10.88 -46.44
C ASP A 30 -30.42 10.91 -44.94
N SER A 31 -29.13 10.82 -44.62
CA SER A 31 -28.62 10.99 -43.25
C SER A 31 -27.12 11.32 -43.24
N TYR A 32 -26.71 11.98 -42.18
CA TYR A 32 -25.36 12.49 -41.98
C TYR A 32 -24.91 12.26 -40.53
N VAL A 33 -23.60 12.30 -40.32
CA VAL A 33 -22.95 12.58 -39.04
C VAL A 33 -22.49 14.04 -39.05
N THR A 34 -22.42 14.71 -37.88
CA THR A 34 -22.00 16.11 -37.80
C THR A 34 -20.66 16.24 -37.09
N PHE A 35 -19.64 16.79 -37.75
CA PHE A 35 -18.41 17.22 -37.09
C PHE A 35 -18.49 18.73 -36.82
N TYR A 36 -18.08 19.20 -35.65
CA TYR A 36 -18.11 20.63 -35.31
C TYR A 36 -16.92 20.99 -34.43
N GLY A 37 -16.46 22.23 -34.48
CA GLY A 37 -15.34 22.66 -33.65
C GLY A 37 -14.87 24.07 -33.92
N GLU A 38 -13.88 24.49 -33.15
CA GLU A 38 -13.08 25.68 -33.40
C GLU A 38 -12.09 25.46 -34.55
N VAL A 39 -11.77 26.53 -35.26
CA VAL A 39 -10.63 26.58 -36.17
C VAL A 39 -9.78 27.76 -35.73
N ARG A 40 -8.53 27.50 -35.33
CA ARG A 40 -7.60 28.56 -34.94
C ARG A 40 -6.40 28.57 -35.87
N GLN A 41 -6.00 29.76 -36.30
CA GLN A 41 -4.77 29.93 -37.08
C GLN A 41 -3.64 30.41 -36.16
N VAL A 42 -2.54 29.68 -36.19
CA VAL A 42 -1.32 29.94 -35.41
C VAL A 42 -0.35 30.80 -36.20
N GLY A 43 0.35 31.72 -35.53
CA GLY A 43 1.52 32.39 -36.09
C GLY A 43 2.35 33.05 -34.99
N GLY A 44 3.67 33.11 -35.16
CA GLY A 44 4.54 33.61 -34.08
C GLY A 44 4.26 32.88 -32.76
N ALA A 45 3.91 33.63 -31.71
CA ALA A 45 3.52 33.12 -30.39
C ALA A 45 2.04 33.36 -30.04
N GLY A 46 1.17 33.59 -31.04
CA GLY A 46 -0.26 33.91 -30.85
C GLY A 46 -1.18 33.17 -31.81
N THR A 47 -2.48 33.17 -31.51
CA THR A 47 -3.49 32.53 -32.39
C THR A 47 -4.78 33.33 -32.52
N VAL A 48 -5.46 33.15 -33.66
CA VAL A 48 -6.73 33.80 -33.96
C VAL A 48 -7.79 32.77 -34.32
N LEU A 49 -8.98 32.91 -33.71
CA LEU A 49 -10.16 32.09 -34.03
C LEU A 49 -10.73 32.48 -35.41
N LEU A 50 -10.64 31.57 -36.37
CA LEU A 50 -11.18 31.74 -37.70
C LEU A 50 -12.68 31.42 -37.72
N GLN A 51 -13.52 32.45 -37.69
CA GLN A 51 -14.97 32.33 -37.88
C GLN A 51 -15.43 32.65 -39.32
N SER A 52 -14.50 32.72 -40.28
CA SER A 52 -14.79 32.87 -41.72
C SER A 52 -13.71 32.23 -42.59
N GLY A 53 -14.11 31.65 -43.73
CA GLY A 53 -13.25 30.86 -44.61
C GLY A 53 -13.97 29.64 -45.19
N GLU A 54 -13.24 28.75 -45.86
CA GLU A 54 -13.71 27.45 -46.33
C GLU A 54 -12.86 26.32 -45.72
N LEU A 55 -13.51 25.35 -45.10
CA LEU A 55 -12.91 24.11 -44.59
C LEU A 55 -13.19 22.96 -45.57
N GLU A 56 -12.14 22.19 -45.90
CA GLU A 56 -12.20 20.93 -46.64
C GLU A 56 -11.62 19.79 -45.79
N LEU A 57 -12.37 18.68 -45.62
CA LEU A 57 -11.88 17.43 -45.03
C LEU A 57 -12.00 16.27 -46.01
N THR A 58 -11.04 15.35 -45.96
CA THR A 58 -11.06 14.07 -46.67
C THR A 58 -11.02 12.90 -45.69
N PHE A 59 -12.03 12.05 -45.77
CA PHE A 59 -12.17 10.82 -45.00
C PHE A 59 -11.84 9.61 -45.88
N VAL A 60 -11.07 8.64 -45.36
CA VAL A 60 -10.70 7.40 -46.07
C VAL A 60 -11.04 6.17 -45.23
N ASN A 61 -11.76 5.22 -45.83
CA ASN A 61 -12.09 3.94 -45.21
C ASN A 61 -10.85 3.04 -45.11
N GLN A 62 -10.44 2.67 -43.89
CA GLN A 62 -9.24 1.87 -43.63
C GLN A 62 -9.28 0.47 -44.26
N THR A 63 -10.46 -0.16 -44.27
CA THR A 63 -10.63 -1.51 -44.83
C THR A 63 -10.78 -1.52 -46.35
N ASN A 64 -11.15 -0.38 -46.94
CA ASN A 64 -11.41 -0.22 -48.36
C ASN A 64 -11.03 1.18 -48.85
N PRO A 65 -9.74 1.47 -49.09
CA PRO A 65 -9.26 2.81 -49.47
C PRO A 65 -9.83 3.37 -50.79
N ALA A 66 -10.63 2.61 -51.53
CA ALA A 66 -11.41 3.11 -52.67
C ALA A 66 -12.69 3.88 -52.25
N ASN A 67 -13.06 3.84 -50.97
CA ASN A 67 -14.08 4.71 -50.38
C ASN A 67 -13.39 5.89 -49.69
N GLN A 68 -13.21 6.96 -50.45
CA GLN A 68 -12.60 8.23 -50.04
C GLN A 68 -13.57 9.35 -50.37
N VAL A 69 -13.92 10.18 -49.40
CA VAL A 69 -14.93 11.23 -49.54
C VAL A 69 -14.38 12.56 -49.03
N THR A 70 -14.47 13.59 -49.87
CA THR A 70 -14.02 14.96 -49.54
C THR A 70 -15.23 15.89 -49.41
N ILE A 71 -15.40 16.51 -48.25
CA ILE A 71 -16.52 17.41 -47.93
C ILE A 71 -15.99 18.82 -47.63
N ARG A 72 -16.73 19.84 -48.09
CA ARG A 72 -16.43 21.26 -47.89
C ARG A 72 -17.53 21.95 -47.09
N THR A 73 -17.18 22.85 -46.16
CA THR A 73 -18.13 23.70 -45.43
C THR A 73 -17.53 25.10 -45.19
N PRO A 74 -18.32 26.20 -45.24
CA PRO A 74 -17.85 27.50 -44.82
C PRO A 74 -17.67 27.56 -43.29
N LEU A 75 -16.65 28.29 -42.83
CA LEU A 75 -16.54 28.68 -41.43
C LEU A 75 -17.56 29.79 -41.12
N GLN A 76 -18.24 29.68 -39.98
CA GLN A 76 -19.22 30.62 -39.46
C GLN A 76 -19.53 30.32 -37.97
N PRO A 77 -19.89 31.32 -37.13
CA PRO A 77 -20.19 31.08 -35.72
C PRO A 77 -21.40 30.16 -35.49
N VAL A 78 -21.18 29.01 -34.87
CA VAL A 78 -22.20 27.99 -34.56
C VAL A 78 -22.10 27.47 -33.11
N GLY A 79 -23.16 26.81 -32.65
CA GLY A 79 -23.27 26.25 -31.29
C GLY A 79 -24.62 26.57 -30.63
N PRO A 80 -24.88 25.99 -29.44
CA PRO A 80 -26.10 26.25 -28.67
C PRO A 80 -26.06 27.63 -27.97
N GLY A 81 -27.24 28.13 -27.59
CA GLY A 81 -27.39 29.37 -26.84
C GLY A 81 -27.01 30.64 -27.63
N THR A 82 -26.64 31.70 -26.91
CA THR A 82 -26.17 32.97 -27.47
C THR A 82 -24.65 33.01 -27.69
N ALA A 83 -23.89 32.12 -27.05
CA ALA A 83 -22.43 32.14 -27.05
C ALA A 83 -21.79 31.73 -28.39
N LYS A 84 -22.40 30.78 -29.13
CA LYS A 84 -21.91 30.29 -30.44
C LYS A 84 -20.37 30.11 -30.54
N PRO A 85 -19.76 29.28 -29.68
CA PRO A 85 -18.30 29.23 -29.54
C PRO A 85 -17.55 28.66 -30.76
N TYR A 86 -18.21 27.85 -31.60
CA TYR A 86 -17.53 27.06 -32.62
C TYR A 86 -17.44 27.75 -33.98
N SER A 87 -16.38 27.43 -34.73
CA SER A 87 -16.08 27.98 -36.07
C SER A 87 -16.80 27.28 -37.22
N TYR A 88 -17.26 26.03 -37.05
CA TYR A 88 -17.94 25.30 -38.13
C TYR A 88 -18.85 24.16 -37.63
N ALA A 89 -19.75 23.72 -38.50
CA ALA A 89 -20.48 22.45 -38.39
C ALA A 89 -20.58 21.80 -39.78
N LEU A 90 -19.86 20.70 -39.97
CA LEU A 90 -19.73 19.90 -41.17
C LEU A 90 -20.70 18.71 -41.14
N GLN A 91 -21.60 18.61 -42.10
CA GLN A 91 -22.46 17.42 -42.25
C GLN A 91 -21.85 16.45 -43.25
N VAL A 92 -21.40 15.29 -42.78
CA VAL A 92 -20.77 14.25 -43.60
C VAL A 92 -21.80 13.17 -43.96
N PRO A 93 -22.06 12.92 -45.25
CA PRO A 93 -23.14 12.04 -45.69
C PRO A 93 -22.78 10.55 -45.55
N LEU A 94 -23.70 9.76 -44.99
CA LEU A 94 -23.52 8.33 -44.75
C LEU A 94 -24.43 7.49 -45.65
N ALA A 95 -23.91 6.38 -46.21
CA ALA A 95 -24.71 5.42 -46.97
C ALA A 95 -24.43 3.98 -46.54
N TYR A 96 -25.49 3.19 -46.38
CA TYR A 96 -25.36 1.76 -46.07
C TYR A 96 -25.00 0.97 -47.33
N LEU A 97 -23.75 0.51 -47.41
CA LEU A 97 -23.20 -0.30 -48.51
C LEU A 97 -23.53 0.28 -49.92
N PRO A 98 -23.06 1.51 -50.26
CA PRO A 98 -23.31 2.14 -51.56
C PRO A 98 -22.73 1.35 -52.74
N GLU A 99 -23.34 1.50 -53.92
CA GLU A 99 -22.79 0.97 -55.16
C GLU A 99 -21.49 1.71 -55.57
N PRO A 100 -20.56 1.08 -56.32
CA PRO A 100 -19.27 1.68 -56.68
C PRO A 100 -19.28 3.12 -57.24
N PRO A 101 -20.28 3.56 -58.03
CA PRO A 101 -20.34 4.93 -58.53
C PRO A 101 -20.69 6.01 -57.49
N ARG A 102 -20.86 5.65 -56.21
CA ARG A 102 -21.21 6.56 -55.10
C ARG A 102 -20.27 6.43 -53.90
N MET A 103 -19.15 5.73 -54.07
CA MET A 103 -18.14 5.52 -53.00
C MET A 103 -17.24 6.75 -52.79
N ASP A 104 -17.38 7.77 -53.61
CA ASP A 104 -16.81 9.11 -53.50
C ASP A 104 -17.83 10.16 -53.00
N GLU A 105 -19.13 9.85 -53.04
CA GLU A 105 -20.22 10.70 -52.56
C GLU A 105 -20.62 10.45 -51.09
N PHE A 106 -20.40 9.24 -50.56
CA PHE A 106 -20.87 8.83 -49.22
C PHE A 106 -19.87 7.93 -48.49
N LEU A 107 -19.76 8.08 -47.17
CA LEU A 107 -19.03 7.12 -46.34
C LEU A 107 -19.79 5.78 -46.34
N ALA A 108 -19.12 4.70 -46.76
CA ALA A 108 -19.69 3.38 -46.94
C ALA A 108 -19.74 2.62 -45.61
N ILE A 109 -20.83 2.78 -44.88
CA ILE A 109 -21.04 2.19 -43.56
C ILE A 109 -21.77 0.84 -43.62
N GLY A 110 -21.48 -0.03 -42.65
CA GLY A 110 -22.09 -1.35 -42.50
C GLY A 110 -23.07 -1.46 -41.33
N ALA A 111 -23.52 -2.70 -41.06
CA ALA A 111 -24.20 -3.05 -39.81
C ALA A 111 -23.20 -3.28 -38.66
N HIS A 112 -21.95 -3.55 -39.03
CA HIS A 112 -20.78 -3.43 -38.17
C HIS A 112 -20.12 -2.08 -38.42
N GLU A 113 -19.33 -1.66 -37.46
CA GLU A 113 -18.46 -0.49 -37.50
C GLU A 113 -17.47 -0.57 -38.66
N THR A 114 -16.99 0.59 -39.10
CA THR A 114 -16.09 0.75 -40.23
C THR A 114 -15.27 2.00 -39.99
N ASP A 115 -13.95 1.85 -39.94
CA ASP A 115 -13.06 2.93 -39.51
C ASP A 115 -12.72 3.87 -40.67
N PHE A 116 -12.90 5.16 -40.42
CA PHE A 116 -12.58 6.24 -41.33
C PHE A 116 -11.46 7.11 -40.73
N GLU A 117 -10.33 7.22 -41.41
CA GLU A 117 -9.24 8.13 -41.06
C GLU A 117 -9.46 9.47 -41.76
N ILE A 118 -9.18 10.58 -41.07
CA ILE A 118 -9.05 11.89 -41.71
C ILE A 118 -7.64 12.02 -42.29
N THR A 119 -7.50 11.83 -43.61
CA THR A 119 -6.18 11.85 -44.28
C THR A 119 -5.78 13.23 -44.83
N SER A 120 -6.69 14.21 -44.79
CA SER A 120 -6.40 15.59 -45.20
C SER A 120 -7.44 16.55 -44.65
N ILE A 121 -6.97 17.67 -44.08
CA ILE A 121 -7.75 18.80 -43.61
C ILE A 121 -7.11 20.05 -44.21
N THR A 122 -7.90 20.94 -44.82
CA THR A 122 -7.42 22.27 -45.22
C THR A 122 -8.40 23.38 -44.90
N ILE A 123 -7.87 24.56 -44.57
CA ILE A 123 -8.62 25.80 -44.34
C ILE A 123 -8.13 26.81 -45.38
N ASN A 124 -9.03 27.29 -46.23
CA ASN A 124 -8.71 28.18 -47.36
C ASN A 124 -7.61 27.61 -48.31
N GLY A 125 -7.38 26.30 -48.28
CA GLY A 125 -6.31 25.61 -49.02
C GLY A 125 -4.99 25.44 -48.26
N ASN A 126 -4.84 26.03 -47.08
CA ASN A 126 -3.70 25.80 -46.17
C ASN A 126 -3.93 24.52 -45.37
N ALA A 127 -2.88 23.72 -45.13
CA ALA A 127 -3.00 22.51 -44.34
C ALA A 127 -3.39 22.81 -42.89
N ALA A 128 -4.26 21.98 -42.32
CA ALA A 128 -4.66 22.03 -40.93
C ALA A 128 -4.47 20.65 -40.27
N THR A 129 -4.32 20.65 -38.96
CA THR A 129 -4.14 19.47 -38.10
C THR A 129 -5.08 19.57 -36.90
N LEU A 130 -5.08 18.54 -36.06
CA LEU A 130 -5.73 18.59 -34.76
C LEU A 130 -4.82 19.27 -33.72
N PRO A 131 -5.36 19.89 -32.65
CA PRO A 131 -4.56 20.49 -31.57
C PRO A 131 -3.60 19.50 -30.89
N ASP A 132 -4.01 18.25 -30.72
CA ASP A 132 -3.21 17.18 -30.11
C ASP A 132 -2.17 16.56 -31.08
N GLY A 133 -2.11 17.06 -32.32
CA GLY A 133 -1.23 16.55 -33.38
C GLY A 133 -1.59 15.15 -33.91
N SER A 134 -2.72 14.56 -33.47
CA SER A 134 -3.08 13.19 -33.83
C SER A 134 -3.77 13.09 -35.20
N SER A 135 -3.94 11.85 -35.67
CA SER A 135 -4.84 11.51 -36.76
C SER A 135 -6.07 10.85 -36.15
N GLU A 136 -7.18 11.58 -36.07
CA GLU A 136 -8.43 10.99 -35.57
C GLU A 136 -8.99 9.98 -36.57
N PHE A 137 -9.35 8.82 -36.01
CA PHE A 137 -10.15 7.81 -36.68
C PHE A 137 -11.61 8.01 -36.25
N PHE A 138 -12.55 7.50 -37.03
CA PHE A 138 -13.96 7.46 -36.65
C PHE A 138 -14.57 6.13 -37.04
N GLY A 139 -14.90 5.32 -36.04
CA GLY A 139 -15.73 4.13 -36.20
C GLY A 139 -17.16 4.56 -36.55
N LEU A 140 -17.57 4.35 -37.79
CA LEU A 140 -18.90 4.76 -38.27
C LEU A 140 -19.71 3.56 -38.74
N SER A 141 -20.99 3.53 -38.34
CA SER A 141 -21.91 2.42 -38.62
C SER A 141 -23.31 2.89 -38.97
N PHE A 142 -24.21 1.94 -39.23
CA PHE A 142 -25.66 2.21 -39.33
C PHE A 142 -26.26 2.79 -38.03
N ALA A 143 -25.59 2.70 -36.88
CA ALA A 143 -26.05 3.37 -35.66
C ALA A 143 -25.72 4.88 -35.67
N SER A 144 -24.54 5.25 -36.18
CA SER A 144 -23.91 6.58 -36.06
C SER A 144 -24.57 7.74 -36.83
N ARG A 145 -25.85 7.61 -37.21
CA ARG A 145 -26.60 8.60 -38.00
C ARG A 145 -27.29 9.62 -37.11
N GLY A 146 -26.90 10.88 -37.27
CA GLY A 146 -27.39 12.00 -36.46
C GLY A 146 -26.49 12.32 -35.27
N ASP A 147 -25.45 11.52 -35.04
CA ASP A 147 -24.45 11.74 -34.00
C ASP A 147 -23.59 12.97 -34.31
N GLN A 148 -22.95 13.51 -33.27
CA GLN A 148 -22.17 14.73 -33.34
C GLN A 148 -20.82 14.52 -32.67
N TYR A 149 -19.75 14.90 -33.37
CA TYR A 149 -18.37 14.70 -32.98
C TYR A 149 -17.70 16.08 -32.89
N ARG A 150 -17.04 16.38 -31.76
CA ARG A 150 -16.20 17.59 -31.64
C ARG A 150 -14.87 17.34 -32.36
N LEU A 151 -14.43 18.29 -33.16
CA LEU A 151 -13.22 18.23 -33.96
C LEU A 151 -12.64 19.63 -34.11
N ASP A 152 -11.90 20.08 -33.10
CA ASP A 152 -11.20 21.37 -33.15
C ASP A 152 -9.96 21.25 -34.06
N LEU A 153 -9.61 22.33 -34.74
CA LEU A 153 -8.60 22.35 -35.80
C LEU A 153 -7.59 23.49 -35.60
N ILE A 154 -6.31 23.18 -35.81
CA ILE A 154 -5.22 24.15 -35.91
C ILE A 154 -4.82 24.30 -37.37
N VAL A 155 -4.78 25.54 -37.87
CA VAL A 155 -4.10 25.91 -39.11
C VAL A 155 -2.72 26.41 -38.73
N ALA A 156 -1.66 25.75 -39.22
CA ALA A 156 -0.35 26.36 -39.22
C ALA A 156 -0.40 27.56 -40.18
N GLY A 157 -0.48 28.77 -39.62
CA GLY A 157 -0.36 29.99 -40.40
C GLY A 157 1.07 30.14 -40.91
N ASP A 158 1.22 30.78 -42.06
CA ASP A 158 2.52 31.10 -42.60
C ASP A 158 3.28 31.99 -41.59
N SER A 159 4.43 31.55 -41.09
CA SER A 159 5.25 32.34 -40.17
C SER A 159 6.07 33.41 -40.90
N THR A 160 5.78 33.65 -42.18
CA THR A 160 6.29 34.80 -42.92
C THR A 160 5.78 36.09 -42.28
N ASP A 161 6.74 36.87 -41.80
CA ASP A 161 6.65 38.26 -41.36
C ASP A 161 7.57 39.02 -42.31
N THR A 162 6.98 39.72 -43.28
CA THR A 162 7.69 40.31 -44.42
C THR A 162 8.49 41.56 -44.04
N ASP A 163 8.16 42.26 -42.96
CA ASP A 163 8.87 43.46 -42.50
C ASP A 163 9.63 43.32 -41.18
N GLY A 164 9.42 42.23 -40.44
CA GLY A 164 10.17 41.80 -39.27
C GLY A 164 9.73 42.44 -37.96
N ASP A 165 8.45 42.79 -37.82
CA ASP A 165 7.92 43.48 -36.65
C ASP A 165 7.30 42.56 -35.57
N GLY A 166 7.12 41.28 -35.87
CA GLY A 166 6.52 40.27 -35.00
C GLY A 166 5.08 39.86 -35.35
N LEU A 167 4.41 40.55 -36.28
CA LEU A 167 3.11 40.15 -36.81
C LEU A 167 3.27 39.27 -38.07
N PRO A 168 2.58 38.12 -38.17
CA PRO A 168 2.55 37.35 -39.41
C PRO A 168 1.76 38.05 -40.52
N ASP A 169 2.23 37.96 -41.76
CA ASP A 169 1.60 38.55 -42.96
C ASP A 169 0.10 38.20 -43.06
N TRP A 170 -0.29 36.97 -42.68
CA TRP A 170 -1.68 36.52 -42.73
C TRP A 170 -2.59 37.22 -41.71
N TYR A 171 -2.06 37.58 -40.54
CA TYR A 171 -2.80 38.30 -39.49
C TYR A 171 -3.00 39.75 -39.90
N GLU A 172 -1.94 40.36 -40.42
CA GLU A 172 -2.00 41.68 -41.01
C GLU A 172 -2.97 41.77 -42.20
N ALA A 173 -3.03 40.74 -43.04
CA ALA A 173 -3.99 40.63 -44.14
C ALA A 173 -5.44 40.42 -43.64
N LEU A 174 -5.64 39.70 -42.53
CA LEU A 174 -6.95 39.45 -41.94
C LEU A 174 -7.57 40.74 -41.38
N TYR A 175 -6.78 41.57 -40.68
CA TYR A 175 -7.24 42.81 -40.05
C TYR A 175 -6.96 44.09 -40.84
N GLY A 176 -6.19 44.00 -41.94
CA GLY A 176 -5.92 45.11 -42.86
C GLY A 176 -4.80 46.06 -42.39
N LEU A 177 -3.88 45.55 -41.58
CA LEU A 177 -2.69 46.27 -41.06
C LEU A 177 -1.64 46.46 -42.18
N GLY A 178 -1.38 45.36 -42.90
CA GLY A 178 -0.80 45.34 -44.25
C GLY A 178 0.70 45.03 -44.36
N GLU A 179 1.02 43.73 -44.44
CA GLU A 179 2.19 42.91 -44.89
C GLU A 179 3.59 43.55 -45.16
N ASN A 180 3.78 44.86 -45.10
CA ASN A 180 5.00 45.59 -45.50
C ASN A 180 5.14 46.91 -44.70
N LEU A 181 4.43 47.04 -43.59
CA LEU A 181 4.34 48.23 -42.75
C LEU A 181 4.52 47.86 -41.28
N ALA A 182 5.76 47.81 -40.79
CA ALA A 182 6.07 47.53 -39.39
C ALA A 182 5.23 48.38 -38.40
N ASN A 183 4.14 47.81 -37.90
CA ASN A 183 3.05 48.42 -37.15
C ASN A 183 2.60 47.59 -35.93
N ALA A 184 3.29 46.50 -35.59
CA ALA A 184 3.12 45.70 -34.38
C ALA A 184 2.97 46.54 -33.10
N ASN A 185 3.67 47.68 -33.04
CA ASN A 185 3.68 48.64 -31.92
C ASN A 185 2.67 49.80 -32.09
N ALA A 186 1.80 49.76 -33.11
CA ALA A 186 0.72 50.70 -33.28
C ALA A 186 -0.52 50.24 -32.50
N ASP A 187 -1.26 51.20 -31.98
CA ASP A 187 -2.56 51.05 -31.34
C ASP A 187 -3.59 51.56 -32.36
N THR A 188 -4.34 50.64 -32.96
CA THR A 188 -5.13 50.91 -34.18
C THR A 188 -6.53 51.42 -33.88
N ASP A 189 -7.13 51.05 -32.75
CA ASP A 189 -8.46 51.51 -32.31
C ASP A 189 -8.41 52.52 -31.13
N GLY A 190 -7.27 52.65 -30.46
CA GLY A 190 -6.99 53.67 -29.45
C GLY A 190 -7.21 53.21 -28.00
N ASP A 191 -7.13 51.90 -27.74
CA ASP A 191 -7.45 51.28 -26.45
C ASP A 191 -6.24 51.11 -25.51
N GLY A 192 -5.03 51.35 -26.01
CA GLY A 192 -3.77 51.22 -25.26
C GLY A 192 -3.03 49.90 -25.44
N TRP A 193 -3.63 48.88 -26.07
CA TRP A 193 -2.93 47.69 -26.54
C TRP A 193 -2.40 47.92 -27.96
N THR A 194 -1.23 47.35 -28.22
CA THR A 194 -0.63 47.36 -29.55
C THR A 194 -1.17 46.20 -30.40
N ASN A 195 -1.09 46.32 -31.73
CA ASN A 195 -1.52 45.28 -32.67
C ASN A 195 -0.90 43.89 -32.38
N LEU A 196 0.30 43.85 -31.78
CA LEU A 196 0.98 42.64 -31.30
C LEU A 196 0.44 42.15 -29.95
N GLU A 197 0.11 43.03 -29.01
CA GLU A 197 -0.52 42.65 -27.74
C GLU A 197 -1.93 42.07 -27.94
N GLU A 198 -2.66 42.63 -28.90
CA GLU A 198 -3.91 42.10 -29.46
C GLU A 198 -3.72 40.70 -30.06
N PHE A 199 -2.68 40.53 -30.88
CA PHE A 199 -2.38 39.25 -31.53
C PHE A 199 -2.08 38.14 -30.53
N LEU A 200 -1.26 38.42 -29.51
CA LEU A 200 -0.89 37.46 -28.46
C LEU A 200 -2.09 37.07 -27.59
N ARG A 201 -3.07 37.97 -27.40
CA ARG A 201 -4.31 37.71 -26.67
C ARG A 201 -5.41 37.10 -27.54
N GLY A 202 -5.21 37.05 -28.85
CA GLY A 202 -6.22 36.60 -29.82
C GLY A 202 -7.50 37.44 -29.77
N SER A 203 -7.37 38.76 -29.61
CA SER A 203 -8.42 39.77 -29.75
C SER A 203 -8.48 40.26 -31.23
N ASN A 204 -8.93 41.49 -31.49
CA ASN A 204 -9.15 42.03 -32.83
C ASN A 204 -8.74 43.51 -32.85
N PRO A 205 -7.61 43.89 -33.49
CA PRO A 205 -6.98 45.21 -33.34
C PRO A 205 -7.77 46.38 -33.97
N ALA A 206 -9.03 46.16 -34.34
CA ALA A 206 -9.98 47.18 -34.78
C ALA A 206 -11.20 47.29 -33.84
N VAL A 207 -11.15 46.67 -32.66
CA VAL A 207 -12.22 46.58 -31.66
C VAL A 207 -11.65 46.82 -30.26
N SER A 208 -11.75 48.06 -29.79
CA SER A 208 -11.26 48.49 -28.48
C SER A 208 -11.70 47.58 -27.32
N ASN A 209 -10.73 47.21 -26.48
CA ASN A 209 -10.85 46.38 -25.29
C ASN A 209 -10.86 47.21 -23.98
N ILE A 210 -11.20 48.52 -24.03
CA ILE A 210 -11.40 49.34 -22.80
C ILE A 210 -12.59 48.82 -21.98
N ASP A 211 -13.70 48.48 -22.63
CA ASP A 211 -14.84 47.87 -21.95
C ASP A 211 -14.52 46.37 -21.72
N PRO A 212 -14.54 45.84 -20.48
CA PRO A 212 -14.16 44.46 -20.21
C PRO A 212 -15.04 43.47 -20.97
N SER A 213 -14.44 42.45 -21.57
CA SER A 213 -15.15 41.39 -22.29
C SER A 213 -14.67 39.99 -21.91
N LEU A 214 -15.61 39.04 -21.85
CA LEU A 214 -15.36 37.68 -21.39
C LEU A 214 -14.67 36.86 -22.50
N ALA A 215 -13.46 36.36 -22.21
CA ALA A 215 -12.69 35.51 -23.11
C ALA A 215 -13.01 34.01 -22.93
N THR A 216 -13.26 33.56 -21.69
CA THR A 216 -13.60 32.16 -21.40
C THR A 216 -15.03 31.81 -21.82
N ALA A 217 -15.19 30.91 -22.79
CA ALA A 217 -16.50 30.39 -23.20
C ALA A 217 -16.91 29.07 -22.54
N GLU A 218 -15.94 28.23 -22.16
CA GLU A 218 -16.14 26.87 -21.65
C GLU A 218 -15.13 26.53 -20.55
N VAL A 219 -15.55 25.72 -19.57
CA VAL A 219 -14.70 25.11 -18.52
C VAL A 219 -15.00 23.62 -18.47
N THR A 220 -13.96 22.79 -18.56
CA THR A 220 -14.05 21.33 -18.48
C THR A 220 -13.85 20.84 -17.05
N VAL A 221 -14.57 19.78 -16.66
CA VAL A 221 -14.50 19.17 -15.31
C VAL A 221 -14.51 17.64 -15.45
N PRO A 222 -13.51 16.91 -14.92
CA PRO A 222 -13.56 15.45 -14.86
C PRO A 222 -14.83 14.92 -14.19
N GLU A 223 -15.52 13.96 -14.82
CA GLU A 223 -16.76 13.40 -14.27
C GLU A 223 -16.52 12.74 -12.90
N LEU A 224 -17.21 13.23 -11.86
CA LEU A 224 -17.01 12.85 -10.44
C LEU A 224 -15.63 13.22 -9.87
N GLY A 225 -14.87 14.05 -10.58
CA GLY A 225 -13.67 14.71 -10.11
C GLY A 225 -13.89 16.20 -9.79
N GLU A 226 -12.79 16.94 -9.78
CA GLU A 226 -12.69 18.37 -9.47
C GLU A 226 -11.67 19.00 -10.41
N ALA A 227 -12.05 20.11 -11.04
CA ALA A 227 -11.19 20.93 -11.90
C ALA A 227 -11.12 22.35 -11.35
N GLY A 228 -10.05 23.07 -11.69
CA GLY A 228 -9.96 24.49 -11.37
C GLY A 228 -10.91 25.34 -12.21
N CYS A 229 -11.26 26.52 -11.71
CA CYS A 229 -12.13 27.47 -12.40
C CYS A 229 -11.32 28.70 -12.82
N TYR A 230 -10.90 28.75 -14.09
CA TYR A 230 -10.20 29.89 -14.68
C TYR A 230 -11.19 30.71 -15.51
N ILE A 231 -11.15 32.04 -15.34
CA ILE A 231 -11.91 32.98 -16.17
C ILE A 231 -10.94 34.05 -16.66
N ASP A 232 -10.76 34.10 -17.97
CA ASP A 232 -9.98 35.10 -18.69
C ASP A 232 -10.90 36.22 -19.19
N MET A 233 -10.36 37.45 -19.23
CA MET A 233 -11.07 38.65 -19.64
C MET A 233 -10.14 39.55 -20.46
N HIS A 234 -10.67 40.09 -21.55
CA HIS A 234 -10.01 41.14 -22.33
C HIS A 234 -10.43 42.50 -21.77
N ASP A 235 -9.47 43.22 -21.17
CA ASP A 235 -9.62 44.57 -20.61
C ASP A 235 -8.25 45.27 -20.68
N SER A 236 -8.17 46.42 -21.37
CA SER A 236 -6.91 47.07 -21.71
C SER A 236 -6.42 48.11 -20.68
N ASP A 237 -7.30 48.69 -19.85
CA ASP A 237 -6.98 49.80 -18.96
C ASP A 237 -7.27 49.55 -17.46
N THR A 238 -8.00 48.47 -17.12
CA THR A 238 -8.33 48.11 -15.74
C THR A 238 -7.47 46.95 -15.21
N PRO A 239 -6.84 47.08 -14.01
CA PRO A 239 -6.13 45.97 -13.38
C PRO A 239 -7.06 44.81 -12.99
N LEU A 240 -6.56 43.57 -13.09
CA LEU A 240 -7.35 42.35 -12.83
C LEU A 240 -7.93 42.24 -11.40
N ASP A 241 -7.37 42.96 -10.42
CA ASP A 241 -7.89 43.03 -9.04
C ASP A 241 -9.11 43.95 -8.90
N SER A 242 -9.40 44.74 -9.94
CA SER A 242 -10.44 45.76 -10.00
C SER A 242 -11.60 45.38 -10.94
N ILE A 243 -11.40 44.41 -11.83
CA ILE A 243 -12.46 43.78 -12.62
C ILE A 243 -13.19 42.75 -11.75
N MET A 244 -14.46 43.02 -11.45
CA MET A 244 -15.28 42.16 -10.59
C MET A 244 -16.23 41.31 -11.43
N VAL A 245 -16.26 40.00 -11.14
CA VAL A 245 -17.14 39.01 -11.78
C VAL A 245 -18.10 38.43 -10.75
N ASP A 246 -19.40 38.64 -10.96
CA ASP A 246 -20.49 37.99 -10.25
C ASP A 246 -20.83 36.64 -10.91
N LEU A 247 -20.70 35.56 -10.15
CA LEU A 247 -21.00 34.19 -10.58
C LEU A 247 -22.30 33.68 -9.95
N GLU A 248 -23.33 33.35 -10.75
CA GLU A 248 -24.58 32.75 -10.24
C GLU A 248 -24.42 31.22 -10.03
N PHE A 249 -23.54 30.84 -9.09
CA PHE A 249 -23.15 29.44 -8.86
C PHE A 249 -24.32 28.53 -8.44
N ALA A 250 -25.44 29.08 -7.95
CA ALA A 250 -26.65 28.31 -7.68
C ALA A 250 -27.33 27.75 -8.95
N ALA A 251 -27.00 28.24 -10.15
CA ALA A 251 -27.50 27.72 -11.42
C ALA A 251 -26.84 26.39 -11.85
N LEU A 252 -25.68 26.05 -11.26
CA LEU A 252 -24.86 24.88 -11.59
C LEU A 252 -25.47 23.55 -11.08
N ASN A 253 -26.58 23.14 -11.70
CA ASN A 253 -27.17 21.82 -11.43
C ASN A 253 -26.17 20.70 -11.77
N GLY A 254 -25.93 19.77 -10.84
CA GLY A 254 -25.01 18.65 -11.02
C GLY A 254 -23.53 18.95 -10.72
N PHE A 255 -23.17 20.21 -10.50
CA PHE A 255 -21.82 20.65 -10.14
C PHE A 255 -21.83 21.42 -8.81
N GLU A 256 -20.66 21.61 -8.19
CA GLU A 256 -20.50 22.38 -6.97
C GLU A 256 -19.25 23.24 -7.05
N MET A 257 -19.41 24.56 -6.95
CA MET A 257 -18.29 25.50 -6.90
C MET A 257 -17.72 25.59 -5.48
N ARG A 258 -16.40 25.54 -5.37
CA ARG A 258 -15.63 25.40 -4.13
C ARG A 258 -14.54 26.47 -4.07
N TRP A 259 -14.31 26.99 -2.86
CA TRP A 259 -13.18 27.84 -2.56
C TRP A 259 -12.25 27.11 -1.60
N ASN A 260 -10.97 27.02 -1.93
CA ASN A 260 -9.98 26.21 -1.21
C ASN A 260 -10.51 24.79 -0.93
N ARG A 261 -11.09 24.18 -1.97
CA ARG A 261 -11.75 22.86 -1.97
C ARG A 261 -12.97 22.69 -1.03
N ILE A 262 -13.50 23.78 -0.47
CA ILE A 262 -14.71 23.73 0.35
C ILE A 262 -15.87 24.43 -0.38
N ALA A 263 -16.99 23.70 -0.49
CA ALA A 263 -18.22 24.18 -1.12
C ALA A 263 -18.64 25.59 -0.65
N LEU A 264 -18.79 26.51 -1.60
CA LEU A 264 -19.17 27.91 -1.32
C LEU A 264 -20.50 28.02 -0.58
N SER A 265 -21.44 27.11 -0.89
CA SER A 265 -22.75 26.96 -0.25
C SER A 265 -22.72 26.69 1.26
N ARG A 266 -21.55 26.32 1.84
CA ARG A 266 -21.37 26.19 3.30
C ARG A 266 -21.14 27.52 4.01
N TRP A 267 -20.71 28.54 3.27
CA TRP A 267 -20.26 29.83 3.81
C TRP A 267 -21.13 30.99 3.30
N ILE A 268 -21.58 30.90 2.06
CA ILE A 268 -22.37 31.91 1.34
C ILE A 268 -23.82 31.39 1.25
N SER A 269 -24.77 32.19 1.76
CA SER A 269 -26.21 31.90 1.63
C SER A 269 -26.90 32.66 0.49
N ASP A 270 -26.15 33.49 -0.22
CA ASP A 270 -26.56 34.13 -1.48
C ASP A 270 -26.41 33.12 -2.65
N PRO A 271 -27.29 33.13 -3.67
CA PRO A 271 -27.12 32.32 -4.89
C PRO A 271 -25.92 32.73 -5.77
N SER A 272 -25.28 33.86 -5.48
CA SER A 272 -24.17 34.43 -6.25
C SER A 272 -22.94 34.75 -5.39
N VAL A 273 -21.78 34.87 -6.02
CA VAL A 273 -20.54 35.35 -5.40
C VAL A 273 -19.81 36.31 -6.34
N THR A 274 -19.34 37.43 -5.81
CA THR A 274 -18.48 38.39 -6.52
C THR A 274 -17.02 38.06 -6.25
N ILE A 275 -16.21 37.91 -7.29
CA ILE A 275 -14.79 37.52 -7.26
C ILE A 275 -14.01 38.44 -8.22
N SER A 276 -12.79 38.87 -7.90
CA SER A 276 -11.98 39.66 -8.86
C SER A 276 -11.33 38.75 -9.91
N VAL A 277 -11.00 39.25 -11.11
CA VAL A 277 -10.32 38.42 -12.13
C VAL A 277 -8.97 37.87 -11.60
N ALA A 278 -8.25 38.65 -10.80
CA ALA A 278 -7.02 38.20 -10.13
C ALA A 278 -7.23 36.97 -9.22
N ASP A 279 -8.32 36.91 -8.45
CA ASP A 279 -8.62 35.78 -7.55
C ASP A 279 -8.80 34.44 -8.29
N PHE A 280 -9.18 34.44 -9.58
CA PHE A 280 -9.24 33.21 -10.39
C PHE A 280 -7.85 32.71 -10.78
N GLN A 281 -6.89 33.62 -10.95
CA GLN A 281 -5.50 33.29 -11.30
C GLN A 281 -4.74 32.71 -10.11
N ASP A 282 -5.15 33.03 -8.87
CA ASP A 282 -4.63 32.46 -7.61
C ASP A 282 -5.06 30.99 -7.37
N GLY A 283 -5.89 30.40 -8.24
CA GLY A 283 -6.22 28.97 -8.22
C GLY A 283 -7.04 28.47 -7.03
N ALA A 284 -7.57 29.37 -6.20
CA ALA A 284 -8.38 29.05 -5.03
C ALA A 284 -9.78 28.51 -5.38
N LEU A 285 -10.28 28.83 -6.58
CA LEU A 285 -11.62 28.46 -7.04
C LEU A 285 -11.60 27.17 -7.88
N SER A 286 -12.43 26.19 -7.50
CA SER A 286 -12.60 24.94 -8.24
C SER A 286 -14.07 24.57 -8.44
N ILE A 287 -14.35 23.73 -9.43
CA ILE A 287 -15.67 23.14 -9.71
C ILE A 287 -15.55 21.62 -9.56
N ALA A 288 -16.36 21.04 -8.68
CA ALA A 288 -16.51 19.59 -8.54
C ALA A 288 -17.75 19.10 -9.27
N HIS A 289 -17.65 17.96 -9.95
CA HIS A 289 -18.81 17.31 -10.56
C HIS A 289 -19.45 16.32 -9.58
N LEU A 290 -20.77 16.40 -9.39
CA LEU A 290 -21.50 15.63 -8.35
C LEU A 290 -22.53 14.64 -8.90
N ASP A 291 -23.10 14.86 -10.09
CA ASP A 291 -24.17 14.01 -10.66
C ASP A 291 -23.84 13.56 -12.09
N PRO A 292 -23.46 12.28 -12.31
CA PRO A 292 -23.06 11.78 -13.63
C PRO A 292 -24.19 11.79 -14.66
N SER A 293 -25.44 12.06 -14.27
CA SER A 293 -26.55 12.24 -15.20
C SER A 293 -26.64 13.64 -15.83
N ILE A 294 -25.89 14.63 -15.33
CA ILE A 294 -25.89 16.01 -15.82
C ILE A 294 -24.52 16.32 -16.42
N ARG A 295 -24.39 16.22 -17.75
CA ARG A 295 -23.08 16.39 -18.42
C ARG A 295 -22.70 17.83 -18.75
N GLU A 296 -23.64 18.77 -18.66
CA GLU A 296 -23.43 20.20 -18.96
C GLU A 296 -24.27 21.08 -18.03
N ALA A 297 -23.74 22.22 -17.63
CA ALA A 297 -24.47 23.29 -16.95
C ALA A 297 -24.03 24.66 -17.49
N ALA A 298 -24.96 25.60 -17.59
CA ALA A 298 -24.63 26.99 -17.89
C ALA A 298 -24.37 27.74 -16.57
N LEU A 299 -23.22 28.41 -16.45
CA LEU A 299 -22.92 29.35 -15.38
C LEU A 299 -23.26 30.76 -15.86
N PRO A 300 -24.32 31.42 -15.36
CA PRO A 300 -24.56 32.83 -15.63
C PRO A 300 -23.48 33.66 -14.95
N VAL A 301 -22.92 34.62 -15.68
CA VAL A 301 -21.90 35.54 -15.17
C VAL A 301 -22.24 36.97 -15.56
N SER A 302 -21.97 37.92 -14.67
CA SER A 302 -21.95 39.36 -14.98
C SER A 302 -20.67 39.98 -14.48
N TRP A 303 -20.16 40.99 -15.18
CA TRP A 303 -18.85 41.56 -14.87
C TRP A 303 -18.83 43.07 -15.06
N THR A 304 -17.94 43.74 -14.34
CA THR A 304 -17.72 45.20 -14.42
C THR A 304 -16.35 45.59 -13.84
N ASP A 305 -15.72 46.57 -14.47
CA ASP A 305 -14.58 47.39 -14.05
C ASP A 305 -14.98 48.51 -13.06
N GLY A 306 -16.28 48.75 -12.89
CA GLY A 306 -16.87 49.93 -12.24
C GLY A 306 -17.65 50.85 -13.20
N GLY A 307 -17.65 50.55 -14.50
CA GLY A 307 -18.41 51.20 -15.56
C GLY A 307 -19.81 50.60 -15.78
N GLU A 308 -20.09 50.15 -17.01
CA GLU A 308 -21.32 49.39 -17.32
C GLU A 308 -21.19 47.94 -16.82
N THR A 309 -22.32 47.31 -16.48
CA THR A 309 -22.35 45.90 -16.07
C THR A 309 -22.77 45.04 -17.25
N PHE A 310 -21.85 44.22 -17.73
CA PHE A 310 -22.08 43.28 -18.82
C PHE A 310 -22.55 41.93 -18.27
N SER A 311 -23.11 41.08 -19.12
CA SER A 311 -23.57 39.73 -18.72
C SER A 311 -23.48 38.73 -19.85
N GLY A 312 -23.25 37.48 -19.49
CA GLY A 312 -23.03 36.36 -20.39
C GLY A 312 -23.20 35.03 -19.66
N SER A 313 -22.65 33.96 -20.23
CA SER A 313 -22.65 32.66 -19.57
C SER A 313 -21.51 31.79 -20.08
N ILE A 314 -20.87 31.07 -19.16
CA ILE A 314 -19.82 30.08 -19.42
C ILE A 314 -20.47 28.69 -19.43
N LEU A 315 -20.08 27.83 -20.37
CA LEU A 315 -20.49 26.43 -20.38
C LEU A 315 -19.57 25.60 -19.48
N VAL A 316 -20.12 24.97 -18.44
CA VAL A 316 -19.40 23.98 -17.63
C VAL A 316 -19.72 22.60 -18.16
N ARG A 317 -18.71 21.88 -18.65
CA ARG A 317 -18.84 20.54 -19.27
C ARG A 317 -18.18 19.46 -18.41
N ALA A 318 -18.93 18.43 -18.06
CA ALA A 318 -18.35 17.20 -17.51
C ALA A 318 -17.68 16.41 -18.64
N ILE A 319 -16.36 16.22 -18.56
CA ILE A 319 -15.56 15.40 -19.47
C ILE A 319 -15.30 14.00 -18.87
N GLY A 320 -14.98 13.04 -19.72
CA GLY A 320 -14.59 11.70 -19.32
C GLY A 320 -14.03 10.91 -20.51
N PRO A 321 -13.64 9.64 -20.29
CA PRO A 321 -13.20 8.73 -21.34
C PRO A 321 -14.19 8.71 -22.52
N SER A 322 -13.67 8.64 -23.75
CA SER A 322 -14.52 8.78 -24.93
C SER A 322 -15.41 7.56 -25.19
N THR A 323 -16.55 7.88 -25.78
CA THR A 323 -17.62 6.95 -26.21
C THR A 323 -18.27 7.39 -27.53
N THR A 324 -17.61 8.33 -28.22
CA THR A 324 -18.03 9.02 -29.44
C THR A 324 -16.82 9.55 -30.23
N ASP A 325 -15.68 8.85 -30.31
CA ASP A 325 -14.57 9.10 -31.26
C ASP A 325 -13.79 7.81 -31.61
N GLY A 326 -12.83 7.84 -32.54
CA GLY A 326 -12.08 6.63 -32.92
C GLY A 326 -11.12 6.10 -31.86
N ASN A 327 -11.00 6.79 -30.72
CA ASN A 327 -10.27 6.39 -29.54
C ASN A 327 -11.24 6.01 -28.39
N ASP A 328 -12.43 5.50 -28.73
CA ASP A 328 -13.41 4.99 -27.77
C ASP A 328 -12.90 3.78 -26.99
N ALA A 329 -13.34 3.66 -25.74
CA ALA A 329 -13.01 2.49 -24.94
C ALA A 329 -13.66 1.22 -25.54
N ALA A 330 -12.89 0.15 -25.71
CA ALA A 330 -13.37 -1.20 -25.98
C ALA A 330 -14.09 -1.83 -24.77
N LEU A 331 -13.88 -1.30 -23.57
CA LEU A 331 -14.59 -1.61 -22.33
C LEU A 331 -14.44 -0.46 -21.33
N TRP A 332 -15.55 -0.02 -20.71
CA TRP A 332 -15.50 0.96 -19.62
C TRP A 332 -16.39 0.53 -18.46
N LEU A 333 -15.77 0.09 -17.36
CA LEU A 333 -16.45 -0.34 -16.14
C LEU A 333 -16.15 0.64 -15.00
N ASP A 334 -17.14 1.42 -14.60
CA ASP A 334 -17.02 2.45 -13.56
C ASP A 334 -17.91 2.15 -12.35
N ALA A 335 -17.31 2.03 -11.16
CA ALA A 335 -18.05 1.81 -9.92
C ALA A 335 -18.77 3.09 -9.46
N GLY A 336 -18.31 4.27 -9.89
CA GLY A 336 -18.86 5.59 -9.57
C GLY A 336 -20.35 5.74 -9.86
N THR A 337 -20.92 4.94 -10.77
CA THR A 337 -22.35 4.95 -11.11
C THR A 337 -23.19 3.91 -10.35
N LEU A 338 -22.58 2.93 -9.70
CA LEU A 338 -23.26 1.76 -9.12
C LEU A 338 -24.01 2.03 -7.78
N PRO A 339 -25.12 1.33 -7.49
CA PRO A 339 -25.81 1.43 -6.21
C PRO A 339 -25.01 0.78 -5.08
N ALA A 340 -24.64 1.55 -4.06
CA ALA A 340 -23.86 1.07 -2.92
C ALA A 340 -24.64 0.09 -2.00
N GLY A 341 -23.92 -0.84 -1.38
CA GLY A 341 -24.44 -1.79 -0.40
C GLY A 341 -25.19 -2.98 -1.00
N GLN A 342 -25.01 -3.27 -2.29
CA GLN A 342 -25.69 -4.34 -3.02
C GLN A 342 -24.70 -5.32 -3.67
N LEU A 343 -25.11 -6.58 -3.81
CA LEU A 343 -24.40 -7.56 -4.62
C LEU A 343 -24.56 -7.22 -6.11
N LEU A 344 -23.47 -7.30 -6.86
CA LEU A 344 -23.38 -6.87 -8.25
C LEU A 344 -23.56 -8.05 -9.19
N ALA A 345 -24.77 -8.23 -9.71
CA ALA A 345 -25.08 -9.23 -10.73
C ALA A 345 -24.58 -8.85 -12.14
N THR A 346 -24.54 -7.55 -12.42
CA THR A 346 -24.16 -6.96 -13.71
C THR A 346 -23.50 -5.62 -13.44
N TRP A 347 -22.27 -5.44 -13.92
CA TRP A 347 -21.59 -4.15 -14.03
C TRP A 347 -21.78 -3.65 -15.47
N PRO A 348 -22.58 -2.60 -15.71
CA PRO A 348 -22.82 -2.10 -17.06
C PRO A 348 -21.55 -1.56 -17.71
N ASP A 349 -21.35 -1.88 -18.98
CA ASP A 349 -20.31 -1.29 -19.81
C ASP A 349 -20.75 0.09 -20.31
N ARG A 350 -20.04 1.12 -19.86
CA ARG A 350 -20.29 2.52 -20.20
C ARG A 350 -19.77 2.92 -21.57
N SER A 351 -18.98 2.07 -22.25
CA SER A 351 -18.36 2.43 -23.53
C SER A 351 -19.32 2.47 -24.72
N GLY A 352 -20.56 1.98 -24.55
CA GLY A 352 -21.51 1.79 -25.64
C GLY A 352 -21.38 0.45 -26.37
N ASN A 353 -20.29 -0.31 -26.14
CA ASN A 353 -20.06 -1.61 -26.76
C ASN A 353 -20.93 -2.76 -26.20
N LEU A 354 -21.72 -2.51 -25.13
CA LEU A 354 -22.62 -3.47 -24.47
C LEU A 354 -21.89 -4.73 -23.95
N ARG A 355 -20.64 -4.56 -23.45
CA ARG A 355 -19.79 -5.63 -22.94
C ARG A 355 -19.88 -5.80 -21.41
N ASP A 356 -21.08 -5.64 -20.86
CA ASP A 356 -21.39 -5.76 -19.44
C ASP A 356 -20.68 -6.96 -18.78
N ALA A 357 -20.04 -6.72 -17.63
CA ALA A 357 -19.45 -7.79 -16.83
C ALA A 357 -20.52 -8.39 -15.90
N VAL A 358 -20.65 -9.72 -15.86
CA VAL A 358 -21.81 -10.41 -15.25
C VAL A 358 -21.43 -11.53 -14.30
N GLN A 359 -22.22 -11.71 -13.24
CA GLN A 359 -22.18 -12.89 -12.38
C GLN A 359 -23.62 -13.35 -12.09
N PRO A 360 -24.11 -14.41 -12.76
CA PRO A 360 -25.48 -14.90 -12.55
C PRO A 360 -25.67 -15.63 -11.21
N THR A 361 -24.58 -16.09 -10.56
CA THR A 361 -24.65 -16.85 -9.32
C THR A 361 -24.50 -15.93 -8.11
N ALA A 362 -25.58 -15.72 -7.35
CA ALA A 362 -25.62 -14.78 -6.22
C ALA A 362 -24.54 -15.00 -5.14
N GLU A 363 -24.08 -16.23 -4.95
CA GLU A 363 -23.02 -16.60 -4.01
C GLU A 363 -21.66 -15.96 -4.38
N TYR A 364 -21.38 -15.82 -5.68
CA TYR A 364 -20.11 -15.31 -6.22
C TYR A 364 -20.20 -13.85 -6.70
N GLN A 365 -21.31 -13.13 -6.43
CA GLN A 365 -21.46 -11.73 -6.83
C GLN A 365 -20.60 -10.82 -5.94
N PRO A 366 -19.76 -9.93 -6.51
CA PRO A 366 -19.00 -8.98 -5.71
C PRO A 366 -19.90 -7.92 -5.07
N LEU A 367 -19.40 -7.28 -4.02
CA LEU A 367 -20.14 -6.26 -3.26
C LEU A 367 -19.79 -4.86 -3.74
N VAL A 368 -20.78 -4.04 -4.07
CA VAL A 368 -20.58 -2.59 -4.27
C VAL A 368 -20.44 -1.93 -2.91
N ALA A 369 -19.24 -1.44 -2.59
CA ALA A 369 -18.92 -0.76 -1.35
C ALA A 369 -18.71 0.75 -1.57
N SER A 370 -18.81 1.51 -0.49
CA SER A 370 -18.37 2.91 -0.43
C SER A 370 -17.15 3.03 0.46
N ALA A 371 -16.02 3.47 -0.10
CA ALA A 371 -14.77 3.73 0.61
C ALA A 371 -14.45 5.22 0.49
N GLY A 372 -14.39 5.95 1.62
CA GLY A 372 -14.11 7.39 1.62
C GLY A 372 -15.13 8.25 0.84
N GLY A 373 -16.38 7.79 0.71
CA GLY A 373 -17.41 8.44 -0.12
C GLY A 373 -17.38 8.07 -1.61
N ARG A 374 -16.30 7.45 -2.09
CA ARG A 374 -16.16 6.92 -3.45
C ARG A 374 -16.69 5.49 -3.53
N ARG A 375 -17.30 5.10 -4.66
CA ARG A 375 -17.81 3.74 -4.90
C ARG A 375 -16.71 2.82 -5.40
N ALA A 376 -16.81 1.52 -5.08
CA ALA A 376 -15.88 0.49 -5.52
C ALA A 376 -16.54 -0.89 -5.52
N VAL A 377 -15.97 -1.86 -6.23
CA VAL A 377 -16.42 -3.25 -6.27
C VAL A 377 -15.41 -4.14 -5.54
N ARG A 378 -15.87 -4.84 -4.49
CA ARG A 378 -15.05 -5.69 -3.61
C ARG A 378 -15.22 -7.18 -3.94
N PHE A 379 -14.10 -7.89 -4.11
CA PHE A 379 -14.08 -9.28 -4.58
C PHE A 379 -13.65 -10.32 -3.52
N GLY A 380 -12.66 -10.04 -2.65
CA GLY A 380 -12.07 -11.04 -1.73
C GLY A 380 -12.93 -11.58 -0.57
N GLU A 381 -14.10 -12.16 -0.85
CA GLU A 381 -14.84 -13.06 0.04
C GLU A 381 -15.50 -14.14 -0.85
N ASN A 382 -15.45 -15.42 -0.47
CA ASN A 382 -16.21 -16.51 -1.12
C ASN A 382 -16.06 -16.61 -2.66
N HIS A 383 -14.85 -16.52 -3.22
CA HIS A 383 -14.62 -16.69 -4.66
C HIS A 383 -15.39 -15.70 -5.56
N ARG A 384 -15.69 -14.47 -5.11
CA ARG A 384 -16.49 -13.53 -5.93
C ARG A 384 -15.71 -13.05 -7.14
N HIS A 385 -16.37 -13.05 -8.29
CA HIS A 385 -15.81 -12.67 -9.58
C HIS A 385 -16.92 -12.23 -10.53
N LEU A 386 -16.57 -11.47 -11.57
CA LEU A 386 -17.46 -11.20 -12.71
C LEU A 386 -16.86 -11.82 -13.97
N PHE A 387 -17.69 -12.31 -14.87
CA PHE A 387 -17.30 -12.71 -16.23
C PHE A 387 -17.39 -11.53 -17.18
N PHE A 388 -16.46 -11.42 -18.12
CA PHE A 388 -16.54 -10.45 -19.21
C PHE A 388 -16.23 -11.11 -20.57
N GLN A 389 -16.32 -10.36 -21.66
CA GLN A 389 -16.07 -10.88 -23.00
C GLN A 389 -14.56 -10.87 -23.31
N ASP A 390 -14.00 -11.98 -23.80
CA ASP A 390 -12.55 -12.08 -24.13
C ASP A 390 -12.10 -11.02 -25.15
N SER A 391 -13.01 -10.58 -26.04
CA SER A 391 -12.80 -9.51 -27.01
C SER A 391 -12.77 -8.09 -26.43
N ALA A 392 -13.06 -7.92 -25.14
CA ALA A 392 -12.92 -6.63 -24.46
C ALA A 392 -11.46 -6.19 -24.33
N LEU A 393 -10.53 -7.15 -24.25
CA LEU A 393 -9.11 -6.90 -24.42
C LEU A 393 -8.74 -7.20 -25.89
N PRO A 394 -8.26 -6.22 -26.68
CA PRO A 394 -7.79 -6.44 -28.06
C PRO A 394 -6.61 -7.43 -28.14
N ALA A 395 -6.24 -7.79 -29.37
CA ALA A 395 -4.98 -8.49 -29.65
C ALA A 395 -4.14 -7.55 -30.52
N GLY A 396 -2.85 -7.41 -30.22
CA GLY A 396 -2.03 -6.30 -30.72
C GLY A 396 -2.18 -5.06 -29.84
N ASP A 397 -2.16 -3.89 -30.47
CA ASP A 397 -2.14 -2.58 -29.78
C ASP A 397 -3.37 -2.35 -28.90
N HIS A 398 -3.16 -1.76 -27.74
CA HIS A 398 -4.21 -1.40 -26.78
C HIS A 398 -3.67 -0.54 -25.64
N THR A 399 -4.58 0.12 -24.91
CA THR A 399 -4.23 0.82 -23.66
C THR A 399 -5.21 0.42 -22.56
N VAL A 400 -4.70 -0.11 -21.44
CA VAL A 400 -5.50 -0.49 -20.26
C VAL A 400 -5.21 0.49 -19.14
N LEU A 401 -6.25 1.17 -18.62
CA LEU A 401 -6.13 1.97 -17.41
C LEU A 401 -7.00 1.37 -16.31
N ALA A 402 -6.46 1.27 -15.10
CA ALA A 402 -7.19 0.78 -13.95
C ALA A 402 -6.96 1.67 -12.74
N ALA A 403 -8.04 1.95 -12.00
CA ALA A 403 -8.00 2.55 -10.67
C ALA A 403 -8.47 1.51 -9.66
N TRP A 404 -7.64 1.15 -8.69
CA TRP A 404 -7.94 0.14 -7.68
C TRP A 404 -7.37 0.53 -6.32
N ARG A 405 -7.84 -0.16 -5.29
CA ARG A 405 -7.27 -0.15 -3.95
C ARG A 405 -6.96 -1.58 -3.52
N SER A 406 -5.72 -1.86 -3.19
CA SER A 406 -5.29 -3.19 -2.73
C SER A 406 -5.63 -3.40 -1.24
N ALA A 407 -5.43 -4.63 -0.73
CA ALA A 407 -5.47 -4.90 0.71
C ALA A 407 -4.32 -4.17 1.43
N GLY A 408 -4.51 -3.86 2.72
CA GLY A 408 -3.43 -3.43 3.61
C GLY A 408 -2.59 -4.59 4.17
N SER A 409 -2.92 -5.83 3.83
CA SER A 409 -2.27 -7.05 4.31
C SER A 409 -2.22 -8.09 3.18
N PRO A 410 -1.09 -8.26 2.49
CA PRO A 410 -0.93 -9.24 1.42
C PRO A 410 -0.51 -10.62 1.97
N GLY A 411 -1.17 -11.67 1.49
CA GLY A 411 -0.73 -13.06 1.59
C GLY A 411 -0.30 -13.62 0.23
N ASP A 412 -1.23 -13.61 -0.73
CA ASP A 412 -1.08 -14.21 -2.06
C ASP A 412 -1.21 -13.20 -3.22
N ASP A 413 -0.98 -13.67 -4.47
CA ASP A 413 -1.20 -12.91 -5.70
C ASP A 413 -2.70 -12.60 -5.93
N GLY A 414 -3.04 -11.35 -6.23
CA GLY A 414 -4.42 -10.92 -6.49
C GLY A 414 -4.70 -10.52 -7.94
N THR A 415 -5.71 -11.10 -8.58
CA THR A 415 -6.01 -10.86 -10.01
C THR A 415 -7.13 -9.82 -10.21
N ILE A 416 -6.79 -8.63 -10.73
CA ILE A 416 -7.80 -7.60 -11.09
C ILE A 416 -8.57 -8.02 -12.34
N MET A 417 -7.87 -8.48 -13.38
CA MET A 417 -8.44 -8.93 -14.66
C MET A 417 -7.64 -10.11 -15.22
N SER A 418 -8.31 -11.13 -15.76
CA SER A 418 -7.69 -12.23 -16.50
C SER A 418 -8.50 -12.59 -17.74
N SER A 419 -7.82 -12.96 -18.82
CA SER A 419 -8.39 -13.37 -20.12
C SER A 419 -7.45 -14.37 -20.80
N ASN A 420 -7.84 -14.91 -21.96
CA ASN A 420 -6.94 -15.79 -22.74
C ASN A 420 -5.85 -15.02 -23.51
N ARG A 421 -5.88 -13.69 -23.47
CA ARG A 421 -4.94 -12.78 -24.16
C ARG A 421 -3.91 -12.16 -23.21
N GLY A 422 -4.27 -12.05 -21.93
CA GLY A 422 -3.52 -11.29 -20.95
C GLY A 422 -4.20 -11.20 -19.59
N PHE A 423 -3.49 -10.65 -18.61
CA PHE A 423 -3.99 -10.39 -17.26
C PHE A 423 -3.38 -9.12 -16.65
N LEU A 424 -4.12 -8.52 -15.72
CA LEU A 424 -3.66 -7.53 -14.76
C LEU A 424 -3.76 -8.15 -13.36
N ARG A 425 -2.60 -8.38 -12.71
CA ARG A 425 -2.51 -8.94 -11.35
C ARG A 425 -1.65 -8.04 -10.46
N LEU A 426 -1.80 -8.18 -9.15
CA LEU A 426 -0.92 -7.61 -8.15
C LEU A 426 -0.09 -8.75 -7.55
N HIS A 427 1.21 -8.52 -7.33
CA HIS A 427 2.08 -9.52 -6.71
C HIS A 427 1.87 -9.67 -5.21
N ALA A 428 2.03 -10.90 -4.73
CA ALA A 428 2.17 -11.24 -3.32
C ALA A 428 3.39 -10.56 -2.66
N THR A 429 3.42 -10.56 -1.33
CA THR A 429 4.60 -10.21 -0.51
C THR A 429 5.71 -11.26 -0.55
N GLY A 430 5.35 -12.54 -0.72
CA GLY A 430 6.29 -13.65 -0.58
C GLY A 430 7.17 -13.95 -1.81
N THR A 431 7.13 -13.15 -2.88
CA THR A 431 7.73 -13.52 -4.16
C THR A 431 9.10 -12.85 -4.41
N PRO A 432 10.19 -13.61 -4.69
CA PRO A 432 11.55 -13.08 -4.88
C PRO A 432 11.81 -12.01 -5.96
N VAL A 433 10.83 -11.74 -6.81
CA VAL A 433 10.99 -10.90 -8.01
C VAL A 433 10.04 -9.70 -8.05
N SER A 434 9.41 -9.32 -6.93
CA SER A 434 8.45 -8.21 -6.94
C SER A 434 8.32 -7.41 -5.65
N TYR A 435 7.64 -6.27 -5.81
CA TYR A 435 7.20 -5.35 -4.79
C TYR A 435 5.78 -5.72 -4.32
N PRO A 436 5.47 -5.58 -3.02
CA PRO A 436 4.16 -5.93 -2.48
C PRO A 436 2.99 -5.18 -3.15
N GLY A 437 2.02 -5.92 -3.68
CA GLY A 437 0.87 -5.32 -4.34
C GLY A 437 1.20 -4.54 -5.62
N ALA A 438 2.42 -4.62 -6.15
CA ALA A 438 2.77 -3.95 -7.40
C ALA A 438 2.08 -4.60 -8.59
N PRO A 439 1.58 -3.82 -9.55
CA PRO A 439 0.85 -4.36 -10.68
C PRO A 439 1.78 -5.01 -11.70
N VAL A 440 1.37 -6.18 -12.19
CA VAL A 440 1.86 -6.81 -13.41
C VAL A 440 0.78 -6.71 -14.45
N TYR A 441 1.16 -6.26 -15.63
CA TYR A 441 0.33 -6.43 -16.80
C TYR A 441 1.05 -7.30 -17.82
N GLN A 442 0.33 -8.28 -18.36
CA GLN A 442 0.83 -9.17 -19.40
C GLN A 442 -0.20 -9.28 -20.51
N ALA A 443 0.24 -9.14 -21.76
CA ALA A 443 -0.58 -9.37 -22.95
C ALA A 443 0.27 -9.85 -24.13
N ASP A 444 -0.27 -10.71 -24.99
CA ASP A 444 0.37 -11.21 -26.24
C ASP A 444 1.78 -11.83 -26.08
N GLY A 445 2.15 -12.28 -24.87
CA GLY A 445 3.49 -12.82 -24.60
C GLY A 445 4.54 -11.77 -24.21
N LEU A 446 4.12 -10.53 -23.94
CA LEU A 446 4.91 -9.48 -23.30
C LEU A 446 4.39 -9.23 -21.89
N ALA A 447 5.27 -8.92 -20.95
CA ALA A 447 4.92 -8.57 -19.57
C ALA A 447 5.59 -7.24 -19.17
N VAL A 448 5.00 -6.51 -18.23
CA VAL A 448 5.57 -5.33 -17.59
C VAL A 448 5.22 -5.31 -16.11
N HIS A 449 6.17 -4.91 -15.27
CA HIS A 449 6.05 -4.93 -13.81
C HIS A 449 6.21 -3.49 -13.26
N GLY A 450 5.29 -3.05 -12.41
CA GLY A 450 5.51 -1.86 -11.58
C GLY A 450 6.58 -2.12 -10.51
N TYR A 451 7.27 -1.06 -10.06
CA TYR A 451 8.27 -1.15 -8.98
C TYR A 451 7.90 -0.39 -7.70
N GLU A 452 6.61 -0.07 -7.52
CA GLU A 452 6.10 0.57 -6.30
C GLU A 452 5.09 -0.32 -5.57
N SER A 453 5.12 -0.24 -4.24
CA SER A 453 4.08 -0.87 -3.41
C SER A 453 2.78 -0.12 -3.60
N THR A 454 1.66 -0.85 -3.74
CA THR A 454 0.31 -0.24 -3.76
C THR A 454 -0.52 -0.62 -2.53
N LEU A 455 0.09 -1.22 -1.51
CA LEU A 455 -0.60 -1.76 -0.32
C LEU A 455 -1.44 -0.70 0.40
N GLY A 456 -2.71 -1.02 0.63
CA GLY A 456 -3.66 -0.18 1.36
C GLY A 456 -4.07 1.12 0.68
N ASP A 457 -3.40 1.54 -0.40
CA ASP A 457 -3.61 2.81 -1.09
C ASP A 457 -4.44 2.67 -2.38
N THR A 458 -5.00 3.81 -2.82
CA THR A 458 -5.68 3.89 -4.13
C THR A 458 -4.65 4.23 -5.20
N ALA A 459 -4.38 3.27 -6.08
CA ALA A 459 -3.45 3.38 -7.18
C ALA A 459 -4.19 3.55 -8.52
N VAL A 460 -3.52 4.22 -9.46
CA VAL A 460 -3.90 4.32 -10.87
C VAL A 460 -2.68 3.88 -11.67
N ALA A 461 -2.87 2.99 -12.66
CA ALA A 461 -1.82 2.64 -13.61
C ALA A 461 -2.37 2.57 -15.04
N THR A 462 -1.50 2.89 -15.99
CA THR A 462 -1.81 2.92 -17.43
C THR A 462 -0.85 1.98 -18.14
N PHE A 463 -1.35 0.91 -18.74
CA PHE A 463 -0.56 -0.03 -19.52
C PHE A 463 -0.78 0.23 -21.01
N ARG A 464 0.27 0.61 -21.74
CA ARG A 464 0.22 0.91 -23.18
C ARG A 464 0.97 -0.19 -23.94
N ARG A 465 0.32 -0.80 -24.92
CA ARG A 465 0.90 -1.76 -25.86
C ARG A 465 0.92 -1.15 -27.25
N ASP A 466 2.10 -1.11 -27.87
CA ASP A 466 2.37 -0.49 -29.16
C ASP A 466 3.39 -1.34 -29.95
N GLY A 467 2.96 -1.99 -31.03
CA GLY A 467 3.79 -2.86 -31.87
C GLY A 467 4.28 -4.12 -31.14
N ASP A 468 5.56 -4.17 -30.80
CA ASP A 468 6.19 -5.23 -29.98
C ASP A 468 6.57 -4.72 -28.57
N THR A 469 6.14 -3.50 -28.22
CA THR A 469 6.49 -2.83 -26.97
C THR A 469 5.32 -2.86 -25.99
N LEU A 470 5.60 -3.12 -24.71
CA LEU A 470 4.63 -3.05 -23.62
C LEU A 470 5.21 -2.22 -22.46
N GLN A 471 4.43 -1.26 -21.96
CA GLN A 471 4.87 -0.29 -20.96
C GLN A 471 3.79 -0.06 -19.90
N ASN A 472 4.20 0.37 -18.71
CA ASN A 472 3.33 1.03 -17.75
C ASN A 472 3.76 2.51 -17.69
N VAL A 473 2.86 3.39 -18.12
CA VAL A 473 3.06 4.81 -18.44
C VAL A 473 2.49 5.65 -17.31
N PHE A 474 3.23 6.69 -16.89
CA PHE A 474 2.97 7.52 -15.69
C PHE A 474 2.96 6.75 -14.35
N GLY A 475 2.77 5.43 -14.37
CA GLY A 475 3.20 4.54 -13.31
C GLY A 475 4.70 4.34 -13.35
N LEU A 476 5.31 4.31 -12.17
CA LEU A 476 6.72 4.04 -11.97
C LEU A 476 6.99 2.52 -12.25
N SER A 477 7.39 2.22 -13.49
CA SER A 477 7.61 0.85 -14.01
C SER A 477 8.94 0.66 -14.74
N PHE A 478 9.51 -0.56 -14.66
CA PHE A 478 10.67 -0.93 -15.47
C PHE A 478 10.16 -1.63 -16.73
N ASN A 479 10.76 -1.27 -17.86
CA ASN A 479 10.37 -1.62 -19.22
C ASN A 479 9.86 -3.07 -19.40
N GLY A 480 8.81 -3.22 -20.23
CA GLY A 480 8.42 -4.53 -20.77
C GLY A 480 9.43 -5.11 -21.78
N GLU A 481 10.58 -4.45 -21.98
CA GLU A 481 11.73 -4.99 -22.71
C GLU A 481 12.59 -5.89 -21.81
N GLY A 482 12.04 -7.01 -21.36
CA GLY A 482 12.85 -8.05 -20.70
C GLY A 482 12.17 -8.82 -19.56
N ALA A 483 11.01 -8.38 -19.07
CA ALA A 483 10.21 -9.19 -18.16
C ALA A 483 9.71 -10.45 -18.88
N ALA A 484 9.94 -11.62 -18.27
CA ALA A 484 9.55 -12.90 -18.85
C ALA A 484 8.04 -13.11 -18.70
N ALA A 485 7.31 -13.16 -19.81
CA ALA A 485 5.89 -13.47 -19.80
C ALA A 485 5.62 -14.93 -19.38
N GLU A 486 4.60 -15.11 -18.55
CA GLU A 486 4.14 -16.39 -18.04
C GLU A 486 3.24 -17.12 -19.07
N ALA A 487 3.22 -18.45 -19.02
CA ALA A 487 2.26 -19.22 -19.81
C ALA A 487 0.83 -19.04 -19.24
N ILE A 488 -0.08 -18.52 -20.05
CA ILE A 488 -1.49 -18.39 -19.67
C ILE A 488 -2.20 -19.73 -19.93
N ASP A 489 -2.42 -20.50 -18.87
CA ASP A 489 -3.35 -21.64 -18.91
C ASP A 489 -4.75 -21.20 -19.40
N PRO A 490 -5.52 -22.06 -20.09
CA PRO A 490 -6.87 -21.71 -20.55
C PRO A 490 -7.76 -21.23 -19.40
N VAL A 491 -8.25 -19.99 -19.50
CA VAL A 491 -9.08 -19.31 -18.49
C VAL A 491 -10.42 -18.89 -19.08
N LEU A 492 -11.43 -18.71 -18.22
CA LEU A 492 -12.58 -17.88 -18.58
C LEU A 492 -12.23 -16.43 -18.26
N PRO A 493 -12.58 -15.44 -19.10
CA PRO A 493 -12.28 -14.05 -18.80
C PRO A 493 -13.03 -13.59 -17.55
N THR A 494 -12.28 -13.20 -16.52
CA THR A 494 -12.83 -12.83 -15.21
C THR A 494 -12.19 -11.58 -14.62
N LEU A 495 -12.99 -10.83 -13.87
CA LEU A 495 -12.56 -9.72 -13.02
C LEU A 495 -12.59 -10.15 -11.56
N GLY A 496 -11.58 -9.73 -10.80
CA GLY A 496 -11.43 -9.96 -9.36
C GLY A 496 -10.92 -11.35 -8.95
N ALA A 497 -10.67 -12.24 -9.91
CA ALA A 497 -9.98 -13.52 -9.70
C ALA A 497 -9.49 -14.08 -11.05
N ARG A 498 -8.60 -15.08 -11.01
CA ARG A 498 -8.27 -15.91 -12.17
C ARG A 498 -9.13 -17.18 -12.15
N ARG A 499 -9.85 -17.47 -13.23
CA ARG A 499 -10.68 -18.67 -13.31
C ARG A 499 -10.24 -19.62 -14.42
N LEU A 500 -9.77 -20.81 -14.05
CA LEU A 500 -9.43 -21.88 -14.99
C LEU A 500 -10.66 -22.30 -15.81
N ALA A 501 -10.47 -22.51 -17.12
CA ALA A 501 -11.47 -23.09 -18.02
C ALA A 501 -11.54 -24.63 -17.90
N LEU A 502 -10.60 -25.24 -17.18
CA LEU A 502 -10.54 -26.69 -16.93
C LEU A 502 -11.56 -27.12 -15.86
N PRO A 503 -12.16 -28.32 -15.98
CA PRO A 503 -13.12 -28.85 -15.01
C PRO A 503 -12.40 -29.45 -13.79
N VAL A 504 -11.81 -28.57 -12.97
CA VAL A 504 -11.20 -28.91 -11.66
C VAL A 504 -12.18 -28.66 -10.51
N ALA A 505 -11.89 -29.19 -9.33
CA ALA A 505 -12.76 -29.06 -8.16
C ALA A 505 -12.90 -27.61 -7.68
N GLU A 506 -11.78 -26.88 -7.64
CA GLU A 506 -11.71 -25.45 -7.29
C GLU A 506 -11.09 -24.71 -8.48
N PRO A 507 -11.90 -24.11 -9.37
CA PRO A 507 -11.42 -23.47 -10.60
C PRO A 507 -11.07 -21.99 -10.44
N ILE A 508 -11.23 -21.43 -9.24
CA ILE A 508 -10.92 -20.03 -8.91
C ILE A 508 -9.58 -20.00 -8.17
N THR A 509 -8.69 -19.11 -8.58
CA THR A 509 -7.36 -18.90 -7.99
C THR A 509 -7.00 -17.42 -8.03
N GLN A 510 -6.00 -17.01 -7.24
CA GLN A 510 -5.44 -15.65 -7.23
C GLN A 510 -6.55 -14.57 -7.07
N GLU A 511 -7.36 -14.67 -6.01
CA GLU A 511 -8.47 -13.74 -5.74
C GLU A 511 -7.98 -12.35 -5.38
N PHE A 512 -8.69 -11.33 -5.86
CA PHE A 512 -8.35 -9.94 -5.57
C PHE A 512 -8.96 -9.49 -4.24
N GLU A 513 -8.16 -9.51 -3.18
CA GLU A 513 -8.50 -9.00 -1.84
C GLU A 513 -8.55 -7.45 -1.77
N GLY A 514 -8.96 -6.79 -2.84
CA GLY A 514 -9.03 -5.34 -2.93
C GLY A 514 -10.41 -4.82 -3.34
N SER A 515 -10.40 -3.57 -3.80
CA SER A 515 -11.55 -2.87 -4.35
C SER A 515 -11.19 -2.30 -5.72
N LEU A 516 -11.94 -2.65 -6.77
CA LEU A 516 -11.77 -2.06 -8.09
C LEU A 516 -12.69 -0.83 -8.19
N HIS A 517 -12.14 0.33 -8.56
CA HIS A 517 -12.90 1.56 -8.75
C HIS A 517 -13.32 1.73 -10.21
N GLU A 518 -12.38 1.62 -11.14
CA GLU A 518 -12.62 1.83 -12.56
C GLU A 518 -11.65 1.01 -13.41
N LEU A 519 -12.14 0.48 -14.53
CA LEU A 519 -11.35 -0.23 -15.54
C LEU A 519 -11.74 0.30 -16.94
N LEU A 520 -10.73 0.70 -17.69
CA LEU A 520 -10.82 1.21 -19.05
C LEU A 520 -9.89 0.38 -19.94
N VAL A 521 -10.37 -0.04 -21.09
CA VAL A 521 -9.56 -0.70 -22.12
C VAL A 521 -9.84 -0.01 -23.44
N PHE A 522 -8.81 0.48 -24.11
CA PHE A 522 -8.86 1.12 -25.43
C PHE A 522 -8.32 0.18 -26.52
N PRO A 523 -8.91 0.19 -27.73
CA PRO A 523 -8.51 -0.66 -28.86
C PRO A 523 -7.21 -0.22 -29.56
N THR A 524 -6.58 0.85 -29.09
CA THR A 524 -5.41 1.49 -29.71
C THR A 524 -4.34 1.79 -28.65
N ALA A 525 -3.11 1.98 -29.11
CA ALA A 525 -2.02 2.54 -28.31
C ALA A 525 -2.21 4.06 -28.21
N LEU A 526 -2.92 4.56 -27.19
CA LEU A 526 -3.37 5.96 -27.12
C LEU A 526 -2.21 6.95 -27.35
N PRO A 527 -2.42 8.02 -28.15
CA PRO A 527 -1.50 9.14 -28.26
C PRO A 527 -1.26 9.81 -26.91
N GLU A 528 -0.15 10.55 -26.79
CA GLU A 528 0.28 11.16 -25.52
C GLU A 528 -0.81 12.01 -24.85
N GLN A 529 -1.41 12.94 -25.58
CA GLN A 529 -2.40 13.86 -25.03
C GLN A 529 -3.62 13.11 -24.50
N LYS A 530 -4.27 12.28 -25.34
CA LYS A 530 -5.42 11.45 -24.95
C LYS A 530 -5.11 10.55 -23.75
N LEU A 531 -3.89 10.02 -23.66
CA LEU A 531 -3.44 9.22 -22.52
C LEU A 531 -3.30 10.07 -21.25
N ARG A 532 -2.77 11.29 -21.34
CA ARG A 532 -2.74 12.29 -20.26
C ARG A 532 -4.16 12.68 -19.81
N ASP A 533 -5.07 12.99 -20.74
CA ASP A 533 -6.45 13.40 -20.42
C ASP A 533 -7.19 12.32 -19.59
N VAL A 534 -7.08 11.04 -20.01
CA VAL A 534 -7.70 9.91 -19.30
C VAL A 534 -6.96 9.60 -18.00
N HIS A 535 -5.65 9.81 -17.92
CA HIS A 535 -4.89 9.70 -16.68
C HIS A 535 -5.33 10.76 -15.66
N ASP A 536 -5.38 12.03 -16.06
CA ASP A 536 -5.74 13.17 -15.22
C ASP A 536 -7.21 13.08 -14.76
N TYR A 537 -8.10 12.58 -15.63
CA TYR A 537 -9.45 12.16 -15.27
C TYR A 537 -9.46 11.17 -14.08
N LEU A 538 -8.68 10.09 -14.15
CA LEU A 538 -8.60 9.09 -13.08
C LEU A 538 -7.92 9.65 -11.82
N GLN A 539 -6.90 10.49 -11.96
CA GLN A 539 -6.23 11.17 -10.84
C GLN A 539 -7.19 12.10 -10.08
N SER A 540 -7.96 12.91 -10.80
CA SER A 540 -8.98 13.78 -10.22
C SER A 540 -10.08 12.96 -9.52
N LYS A 541 -10.67 12.02 -10.26
CA LYS A 541 -11.81 11.22 -9.80
C LYS A 541 -11.48 10.28 -8.64
N TRP A 542 -10.28 9.66 -8.61
CA TRP A 542 -9.93 8.61 -7.63
C TRP A 542 -8.81 8.95 -6.66
N ARG A 543 -7.87 9.84 -7.02
CA ARG A 543 -6.81 10.30 -6.09
C ARG A 543 -7.07 11.71 -5.53
N GLY A 544 -7.97 12.48 -6.15
CA GLY A 544 -8.47 13.75 -5.61
C GLY A 544 -7.65 14.98 -5.99
N PHE A 545 -6.88 14.90 -7.08
CA PHE A 545 -6.23 16.04 -7.71
C PHE A 545 -7.26 17.05 -8.23
N VAL A 546 -6.89 18.33 -8.22
CA VAL A 546 -7.59 19.37 -8.98
C VAL A 546 -6.89 19.52 -10.32
N VAL A 547 -7.61 19.27 -11.42
CA VAL A 547 -7.05 19.36 -12.78
C VAL A 547 -7.31 20.73 -13.37
N TRP A 548 -6.26 21.32 -13.93
CA TRP A 548 -6.29 22.51 -14.77
C TRP A 548 -5.83 22.07 -16.15
N ASP A 549 -6.72 22.09 -17.13
CA ASP A 549 -6.48 21.57 -18.47
C ASP A 549 -6.62 22.68 -19.50
N PHE A 550 -5.49 23.29 -19.86
CA PHE A 550 -5.37 24.22 -20.98
C PHE A 550 -4.65 23.59 -22.17
N SER A 551 -4.56 22.25 -22.26
CA SER A 551 -3.77 21.52 -23.27
C SER A 551 -4.16 21.75 -24.73
N THR A 552 -5.27 22.44 -24.98
CA THR A 552 -5.72 22.91 -26.31
C THR A 552 -5.92 24.43 -26.37
N GLY A 553 -5.58 25.13 -25.29
CA GLY A 553 -5.56 26.58 -25.17
C GLY A 553 -4.42 27.13 -26.01
N LEU A 554 -4.73 28.08 -26.89
CA LEU A 554 -3.75 28.63 -27.83
C LEU A 554 -3.44 30.11 -27.54
N ARG A 555 -3.47 30.48 -26.26
CA ARG A 555 -3.21 31.82 -25.72
C ARG A 555 -2.36 31.69 -24.46
N PRO A 556 -1.42 32.60 -24.19
CA PRO A 556 -0.66 32.61 -22.95
C PRO A 556 -1.56 32.57 -21.71
N VAL A 557 -1.37 31.57 -20.86
CA VAL A 557 -2.05 31.39 -19.57
C VAL A 557 -1.11 31.81 -18.44
N THR A 558 -1.61 32.66 -17.53
CA THR A 558 -0.93 32.94 -16.26
C THR A 558 -1.75 32.36 -15.12
N MET A 559 -1.18 31.43 -14.36
CA MET A 559 -1.91 30.66 -13.35
C MET A 559 -1.06 30.22 -12.17
N ALA A 560 -1.63 30.27 -10.97
CA ALA A 560 -1.17 29.52 -9.81
C ALA A 560 -2.17 28.43 -9.41
N GLY A 561 -1.66 27.28 -8.93
CA GLY A 561 -2.44 26.34 -8.15
C GLY A 561 -2.67 26.87 -6.73
N GLY A 562 -3.87 26.68 -6.19
CA GLY A 562 -4.23 27.16 -4.85
C GLY A 562 -3.48 26.45 -3.72
N ASP A 563 -3.62 26.99 -2.50
CA ASP A 563 -2.92 26.50 -1.30
C ASP A 563 -3.31 25.06 -0.86
N TYR A 564 -4.36 24.44 -1.41
CA TYR A 564 -5.05 23.28 -0.83
C TYR A 564 -5.30 22.13 -1.80
N GLY A 565 -4.54 21.04 -1.60
CA GLY A 565 -4.65 19.82 -2.40
C GLY A 565 -3.61 19.77 -3.52
N THR A 566 -3.49 18.60 -4.15
CA THR A 566 -2.54 18.40 -5.24
C THR A 566 -3.15 18.86 -6.56
N HIS A 567 -2.36 19.56 -7.38
CA HIS A 567 -2.80 20.08 -8.67
C HIS A 567 -2.13 19.34 -9.83
N ILE A 568 -2.86 19.14 -10.92
CA ILE A 568 -2.27 18.87 -12.24
C ILE A 568 -2.54 20.12 -13.07
N ILE A 569 -1.49 20.76 -13.57
CA ILE A 569 -1.57 21.98 -14.36
C ILE A 569 -0.97 21.69 -15.74
N ARG A 570 -1.83 21.67 -16.76
CA ARG A 570 -1.46 21.66 -18.17
C ARG A 570 -1.61 23.08 -18.70
N GLY A 571 -0.52 23.65 -19.20
CA GLY A 571 -0.58 24.76 -20.12
C GLY A 571 -1.08 24.31 -21.50
N GLY A 572 -1.00 25.22 -22.45
CA GLY A 572 -1.44 25.04 -23.83
C GLY A 572 -0.31 25.12 -24.85
N HIS A 573 -0.61 25.70 -26.01
CA HIS A 573 0.28 25.83 -27.17
C HIS A 573 0.92 27.23 -27.31
N ALA A 574 0.94 28.00 -26.23
CA ALA A 574 1.51 29.34 -26.18
C ALA A 574 2.44 29.45 -24.97
N ASN A 575 3.23 30.51 -24.91
CA ASN A 575 4.20 30.71 -23.83
C ASN A 575 3.48 31.02 -22.50
N ASP A 576 3.35 30.02 -21.64
CA ASP A 576 2.57 30.09 -20.40
C ASP A 576 3.42 30.42 -19.16
N ASP A 577 2.81 30.96 -18.11
CA ASP A 577 3.41 31.15 -16.78
C ASP A 577 2.59 30.40 -15.72
N LEU A 578 3.04 29.20 -15.38
CA LEU A 578 2.33 28.23 -14.54
C LEU A 578 3.04 28.05 -13.21
N ARG A 579 2.30 28.08 -12.10
CA ARG A 579 2.84 27.97 -10.74
C ARG A 579 2.15 26.88 -9.92
N GLY A 580 2.93 26.06 -9.23
CA GLY A 580 2.44 25.07 -8.25
C GLY A 580 1.86 25.67 -6.97
N GLY A 581 0.92 24.95 -6.35
CA GLY A 581 0.42 25.23 -4.99
C GLY A 581 1.36 24.68 -3.89
N ASN A 582 0.95 24.76 -2.62
CA ASN A 582 1.79 24.36 -1.46
C ASN A 582 1.84 22.84 -1.16
N SER A 583 1.56 21.99 -2.13
CA SER A 583 1.66 20.54 -2.00
C SER A 583 2.13 19.93 -3.32
N ALA A 584 2.43 18.63 -3.37
CA ALA A 584 2.96 18.00 -4.58
C ALA A 584 2.07 18.22 -5.83
N ASN A 585 2.57 18.99 -6.80
CA ASN A 585 1.89 19.28 -8.06
C ASN A 585 2.55 18.58 -9.24
N ILE A 586 1.80 18.47 -10.33
CA ILE A 586 2.29 18.06 -11.64
C ILE A 586 2.12 19.25 -12.58
N LEU A 587 3.21 19.83 -13.07
CA LEU A 587 3.23 20.93 -14.02
C LEU A 587 3.70 20.41 -15.38
N SER A 588 3.08 20.90 -16.45
CA SER A 588 3.40 20.59 -17.84
C SER A 588 3.04 21.83 -18.63
N GLY A 589 4.01 22.48 -19.26
CA GLY A 589 3.78 23.66 -20.10
C GLY A 589 2.98 23.25 -21.33
N GLY A 590 3.67 22.71 -22.32
CA GLY A 590 3.07 22.22 -23.55
C GLY A 590 3.94 22.62 -24.73
N PRO A 591 3.38 22.82 -25.92
CA PRO A 591 4.10 23.45 -27.01
C PRO A 591 4.22 24.96 -26.78
N GLY A 592 5.35 25.41 -26.25
CA GLY A 592 5.57 26.83 -25.94
C GLY A 592 6.96 27.04 -25.37
N ALA A 593 7.38 28.28 -25.16
CA ALA A 593 8.54 28.58 -24.33
C ALA A 593 8.02 28.98 -22.94
N ASP A 594 7.81 27.99 -22.08
CA ASP A 594 6.97 28.13 -20.89
C ASP A 594 7.77 28.45 -19.63
N THR A 595 7.14 29.11 -18.67
CA THR A 595 7.70 29.39 -17.34
C THR A 595 6.97 28.55 -16.30
N LEU A 596 7.65 27.53 -15.77
CA LEU A 596 7.11 26.62 -14.77
C LEU A 596 7.70 26.94 -13.39
N ARG A 597 6.88 27.36 -12.44
CA ARG A 597 7.30 27.81 -11.11
C ARG A 597 6.95 26.78 -10.03
N ALA A 598 7.97 26.29 -9.34
CA ALA A 598 7.79 25.41 -8.18
C ALA A 598 6.99 26.10 -7.06
N GLY A 599 6.16 25.32 -6.38
CA GLY A 599 5.61 25.61 -5.07
C GLY A 599 6.46 24.98 -3.95
N PRO A 600 6.01 25.11 -2.69
CA PRO A 600 6.54 24.29 -1.60
C PRO A 600 6.09 22.82 -1.69
N GLY A 601 7.02 21.89 -1.47
CA GLY A 601 6.80 20.45 -1.51
C GLY A 601 7.31 19.83 -2.82
N PRO A 602 7.28 18.49 -2.96
CA PRO A 602 7.90 17.81 -4.09
C PRO A 602 7.05 17.94 -5.36
N ASP A 603 7.45 18.84 -6.26
CA ASP A 603 6.80 19.07 -7.54
C ASP A 603 7.36 18.19 -8.66
N THR A 604 6.54 17.95 -9.71
CA THR A 604 6.94 17.18 -10.90
C THR A 604 6.68 18.00 -12.16
N PHE A 605 7.75 18.34 -12.88
CA PHE A 605 7.73 19.04 -14.17
C PHE A 605 7.81 18.01 -15.31
N VAL A 606 6.78 17.91 -16.15
CA VAL A 606 6.61 16.82 -17.13
C VAL A 606 6.73 17.32 -18.56
N PHE A 607 7.81 16.93 -19.25
CA PHE A 607 8.08 17.32 -20.63
C PHE A 607 7.83 16.14 -21.58
N GLY A 608 7.06 16.40 -22.64
CA GLY A 608 6.50 15.37 -23.53
C GLY A 608 7.11 15.32 -24.94
N GLY A 609 6.51 14.49 -25.80
CA GLY A 609 6.75 14.50 -27.25
C GLY A 609 6.12 15.71 -27.95
N LEU A 610 5.00 16.22 -27.44
CA LEU A 610 4.34 17.43 -27.95
C LEU A 610 5.03 18.74 -27.51
N ASP A 611 5.73 18.70 -26.38
CA ASP A 611 6.41 19.83 -25.75
C ASP A 611 7.72 20.14 -26.50
N THR A 612 7.77 21.27 -27.22
CA THR A 612 8.80 21.54 -28.24
C THR A 612 9.65 22.79 -28.02
N GLY A 613 9.30 23.67 -27.08
CA GLY A 613 10.01 24.93 -26.90
C GLY A 613 11.07 24.89 -25.79
N ASP A 614 11.72 26.03 -25.57
CA ASP A 614 12.79 26.16 -24.58
C ASP A 614 12.22 26.76 -23.29
N ASP A 615 12.01 25.90 -22.28
CA ASP A 615 11.29 26.24 -21.05
C ASP A 615 12.19 26.75 -19.93
N ILE A 616 11.59 27.42 -18.95
CA ILE A 616 12.24 27.95 -17.76
C ILE A 616 11.55 27.40 -16.51
N VAL A 617 12.25 26.53 -15.78
CA VAL A 617 11.83 26.07 -14.45
C VAL A 617 12.42 26.98 -13.37
N ILE A 618 11.57 27.57 -12.54
CA ILE A 618 11.95 28.51 -11.48
C ILE A 618 11.66 27.89 -10.11
N GLY A 619 12.69 27.81 -9.26
CA GLY A 619 12.56 27.35 -7.88
C GLY A 619 12.78 25.85 -7.66
N PHE A 620 13.25 25.11 -8.69
CA PHE A 620 13.53 23.67 -8.63
C PHE A 620 14.45 23.30 -7.46
N ASP A 621 13.97 22.51 -6.51
CA ASP A 621 14.79 21.92 -5.44
C ASP A 621 15.32 20.54 -5.87
N PRO A 622 16.63 20.39 -6.16
CA PRO A 622 17.21 19.11 -6.57
C PRO A 622 17.15 18.01 -5.51
N THR A 623 16.70 18.31 -4.29
CA THR A 623 16.52 17.33 -3.20
C THR A 623 15.09 16.81 -3.08
N GLU A 624 14.08 17.52 -3.60
CA GLU A 624 12.65 17.18 -3.48
C GLU A 624 11.93 17.04 -4.83
N ASP A 625 12.25 17.86 -5.82
CA ASP A 625 11.52 17.97 -7.10
C ASP A 625 11.95 16.94 -8.16
N ILE A 626 11.13 16.79 -9.19
CA ILE A 626 11.31 15.85 -10.29
C ILE A 626 11.18 16.56 -11.64
N ILE A 627 12.17 16.36 -12.52
CA ILE A 627 12.01 16.56 -13.97
C ILE A 627 11.65 15.20 -14.57
N ASP A 628 10.50 15.08 -15.23
CA ASP A 628 10.02 13.85 -15.86
C ASP A 628 10.00 13.98 -17.38
N LEU A 629 11.01 13.39 -18.02
CA LEU A 629 11.16 13.27 -19.48
C LEU A 629 10.71 11.88 -19.96
N SER A 630 10.04 11.07 -19.12
CA SER A 630 9.74 9.68 -19.46
C SER A 630 8.78 9.53 -20.63
N ALA A 631 7.97 10.55 -20.90
CA ALA A 631 7.08 10.58 -22.07
C ALA A 631 7.82 10.81 -23.40
N LEU A 632 8.88 11.62 -23.38
CA LEU A 632 9.72 11.89 -24.55
C LEU A 632 10.52 10.64 -25.00
N TYR A 633 10.82 9.73 -24.08
CA TYR A 633 11.67 8.55 -24.31
C TYR A 633 10.93 7.20 -24.16
N TRP A 634 9.65 7.15 -24.51
CA TRP A 634 8.89 5.90 -24.50
C TRP A 634 9.49 4.84 -25.43
N GLY A 635 9.87 3.71 -24.85
CA GLY A 635 10.43 2.56 -25.58
C GLY A 635 11.95 2.62 -25.74
N GLU A 636 12.60 3.69 -25.29
CA GLU A 636 14.05 3.80 -25.30
C GLU A 636 14.65 3.20 -24.01
N SER A 637 15.80 2.51 -24.15
CA SER A 637 16.52 1.92 -23.03
C SER A 637 18.05 2.02 -23.24
N GLY A 638 18.79 2.23 -22.14
CA GLY A 638 20.25 2.45 -22.21
C GLY A 638 20.76 3.58 -21.30
N ASP A 639 21.89 4.18 -21.71
CA ASP A 639 22.61 5.21 -20.94
C ASP A 639 22.04 6.61 -21.21
N ALA A 640 21.37 7.18 -20.19
CA ALA A 640 20.73 8.49 -20.25
C ALA A 640 21.67 9.63 -20.68
N ARG A 641 22.99 9.52 -20.45
CA ARG A 641 23.99 10.56 -20.80
C ARG A 641 24.18 10.74 -22.31
N GLN A 642 23.61 9.87 -23.13
CA GLN A 642 23.56 10.03 -24.59
C GLN A 642 22.47 11.03 -25.02
N PHE A 643 21.50 11.30 -24.13
CA PHE A 643 20.28 12.06 -24.41
C PHE A 643 20.14 13.35 -23.61
N ILE A 644 20.88 13.51 -22.50
CA ILE A 644 20.86 14.73 -21.68
C ILE A 644 22.26 15.17 -21.25
N SER A 645 22.50 16.48 -21.24
CA SER A 645 23.72 17.11 -20.70
C SER A 645 23.42 18.49 -20.09
N THR A 646 24.35 19.06 -19.32
CA THR A 646 24.18 20.39 -18.69
C THR A 646 25.10 21.45 -19.29
N ARG A 647 24.59 22.66 -19.48
CA ARG A 647 25.35 23.89 -19.74
C ARG A 647 25.04 24.90 -18.61
N LEU A 648 26.04 25.67 -18.18
CA LEU A 648 25.85 26.75 -17.22
C LEU A 648 25.87 28.08 -17.96
N ASP A 649 24.81 28.87 -17.80
CA ASP A 649 24.65 30.16 -18.46
C ASP A 649 24.56 31.30 -17.44
N THR A 650 24.97 32.50 -17.86
CA THR A 650 24.95 33.68 -16.99
C THR A 650 23.65 34.44 -17.18
N ASN A 651 22.86 34.48 -16.11
CA ASN A 651 21.59 35.17 -16.05
C ASN A 651 21.80 36.63 -15.65
N PHE A 652 21.27 37.56 -16.44
CA PHE A 652 21.40 39.01 -16.25
C PHE A 652 20.07 39.69 -15.86
N SER A 653 19.03 38.91 -15.48
CA SER A 653 17.72 39.45 -15.08
C SER A 653 17.81 40.30 -13.80
N THR A 654 18.79 40.00 -12.93
CA THR A 654 19.03 40.68 -11.66
C THR A 654 20.26 41.60 -11.70
N PRO A 655 20.33 42.67 -10.88
CA PRO A 655 21.47 43.60 -10.86
C PRO A 655 22.82 42.98 -10.46
N VAL A 656 22.80 41.79 -9.86
CA VAL A 656 23.96 40.94 -9.61
C VAL A 656 23.72 39.66 -10.40
N PRO A 657 24.44 39.41 -11.51
CA PRO A 657 24.18 38.24 -12.35
C PRO A 657 24.27 36.93 -11.58
N THR A 658 23.34 36.02 -11.84
CA THR A 658 23.29 34.67 -11.29
C THR A 658 23.70 33.64 -12.35
N LEU A 659 23.61 32.35 -12.03
CA LEU A 659 23.91 31.25 -12.95
C LEU A 659 22.72 30.32 -13.00
N ASP A 660 22.26 30.06 -14.22
CA ASP A 660 21.21 29.09 -14.53
C ASP A 660 21.84 27.82 -15.12
N THR A 661 21.13 26.69 -15.03
CA THR A 661 21.51 25.45 -15.72
C THR A 661 20.57 25.16 -16.87
N ALA A 662 21.07 25.23 -18.09
CA ALA A 662 20.41 24.69 -19.26
C ALA A 662 20.61 23.15 -19.30
N LEU A 663 19.53 22.39 -19.16
CA LEU A 663 19.47 20.98 -19.50
C LEU A 663 19.28 20.86 -21.02
N LEU A 664 20.30 20.36 -21.70
CA LEU A 664 20.30 20.17 -23.15
C LEU A 664 19.78 18.76 -23.44
N VAL A 665 18.52 18.67 -23.88
CA VAL A 665 17.77 17.43 -24.10
C VAL A 665 17.74 17.10 -25.59
N GLN A 666 18.26 15.93 -25.96
CA GLN A 666 18.33 15.46 -27.34
C GLN A 666 17.05 14.66 -27.67
N ARG A 667 16.11 15.30 -28.36
CA ARG A 667 14.81 14.70 -28.69
C ARG A 667 14.94 13.60 -29.77
N PRO A 668 14.09 12.54 -29.75
CA PRO A 668 13.99 11.59 -30.86
C PRO A 668 13.59 12.33 -32.14
N GLY A 669 14.47 12.36 -33.14
CA GLY A 669 14.32 13.19 -34.35
C GLY A 669 15.50 14.12 -34.65
N ALA A 670 16.44 14.24 -33.71
CA ALA A 670 17.69 15.02 -33.79
C ALA A 670 17.56 16.54 -33.59
N GLU A 671 16.45 17.02 -33.05
CA GLU A 671 16.31 18.39 -32.53
C GLU A 671 16.76 18.44 -31.06
N LEU A 672 17.32 19.59 -30.64
CA LEU A 672 17.80 19.85 -29.29
C LEU A 672 16.85 20.84 -28.62
N GLN A 673 16.40 20.51 -27.42
CA GLN A 673 15.55 21.35 -26.57
C GLN A 673 16.33 21.79 -25.33
N GLU A 674 16.08 23.01 -24.86
CA GLU A 674 16.75 23.58 -23.70
C GLU A 674 15.77 23.84 -22.54
N ILE A 675 15.86 23.05 -21.47
CA ILE A 675 15.08 23.28 -20.24
C ILE A 675 15.99 24.01 -19.25
N THR A 676 15.70 25.27 -18.98
CA THR A 676 16.50 26.16 -18.12
C THR A 676 16.05 26.10 -16.67
N LEU A 677 16.89 25.58 -15.78
CA LEU A 677 16.69 25.64 -14.34
C LEU A 677 17.26 26.97 -13.81
N HIS A 678 16.38 27.92 -13.50
CA HIS A 678 16.74 29.27 -13.06
C HIS A 678 17.39 29.27 -11.66
N ASP A 679 18.42 30.10 -11.46
CA ASP A 679 19.19 30.23 -10.22
C ASP A 679 19.76 28.90 -9.65
N THR A 680 19.77 27.85 -10.47
CA THR A 680 20.12 26.47 -10.09
C THR A 680 21.41 26.06 -10.80
N ILE A 681 22.37 25.49 -10.06
CA ILE A 681 23.71 25.15 -10.58
C ILE A 681 23.96 23.64 -10.51
N LEU A 682 23.81 22.94 -11.63
CA LEU A 682 24.11 21.51 -11.77
C LEU A 682 25.30 21.30 -12.73
N GLY A 683 26.39 20.73 -12.21
CA GLY A 683 27.44 20.17 -13.04
C GLY A 683 27.13 18.73 -13.47
N ALA A 684 27.93 18.19 -14.38
CA ALA A 684 27.75 16.84 -14.93
C ALA A 684 27.71 15.71 -13.88
N GLN A 685 28.35 15.88 -12.71
CA GLN A 685 28.24 14.91 -11.61
C GLN A 685 26.86 14.98 -10.94
N GLN A 686 26.32 16.19 -10.71
CA GLN A 686 24.99 16.37 -10.12
C GLN A 686 23.88 15.88 -11.07
N LEU A 687 24.06 16.04 -12.38
CA LEU A 687 23.18 15.40 -13.38
C LEU A 687 23.13 13.87 -13.21
N ILE A 688 24.30 13.22 -13.05
CA ILE A 688 24.38 11.76 -12.79
C ILE A 688 23.71 11.42 -11.46
N GLU A 689 23.96 12.19 -10.40
CA GLU A 689 23.34 12.00 -9.09
C GLU A 689 21.80 12.06 -9.18
N LEU A 690 21.24 13.08 -9.85
CA LEU A 690 19.79 13.26 -10.00
C LEU A 690 19.11 12.17 -10.84
N ILE A 691 19.75 11.69 -11.91
CA ILE A 691 19.20 10.58 -12.72
C ILE A 691 19.21 9.26 -11.90
N VAL A 692 20.32 8.98 -11.19
CA VAL A 692 20.41 7.78 -10.32
C VAL A 692 19.44 7.85 -9.14
N GLU A 693 19.20 9.04 -8.60
CA GLU A 693 18.28 9.23 -7.48
C GLU A 693 16.80 9.20 -7.93
N GLY A 694 16.52 9.36 -9.22
CA GLY A 694 15.15 9.37 -9.79
C GLY A 694 14.48 10.76 -9.76
N ARG A 695 15.29 11.81 -9.57
CA ARG A 695 14.94 13.25 -9.64
C ARG A 695 14.92 13.76 -11.08
N ILE A 696 15.64 13.12 -11.99
CA ILE A 696 15.46 13.25 -13.44
C ILE A 696 15.05 11.88 -13.97
N ARG A 697 13.82 11.76 -14.47
CA ARG A 697 13.25 10.51 -14.97
C ARG A 697 13.25 10.54 -16.50
N MET A 698 13.64 9.43 -17.13
CA MET A 698 13.80 9.33 -18.59
C MET A 698 13.27 7.96 -19.10
N GLY A 699 12.20 7.45 -18.50
CA GLY A 699 11.61 6.17 -18.85
C GLY A 699 12.57 4.99 -18.61
N GLY A 700 12.90 4.25 -19.67
CA GLY A 700 13.83 3.12 -19.64
C GLY A 700 15.32 3.51 -19.69
N LEU A 701 15.64 4.80 -19.86
CA LEU A 701 17.01 5.32 -19.81
C LEU A 701 17.45 5.54 -18.35
N SER A 702 18.66 5.09 -18.01
CA SER A 702 19.25 5.25 -16.67
C SER A 702 20.76 5.50 -16.76
N ILE A 703 21.42 5.77 -15.63
CA ILE A 703 22.89 5.69 -15.58
C ILE A 703 23.29 4.23 -15.33
N PRO A 704 24.20 3.64 -16.14
CA PRO A 704 24.63 2.25 -15.98
C PRO A 704 25.08 1.92 -14.54
N THR A 705 24.21 1.20 -13.84
CA THR A 705 24.37 0.81 -12.43
C THR A 705 24.01 -0.65 -12.28
N SER A 706 24.79 -1.38 -11.50
CA SER A 706 24.55 -2.79 -11.21
C SER A 706 24.68 -3.04 -9.71
N VAL A 707 23.67 -3.70 -9.13
CA VAL A 707 23.55 -3.99 -7.69
C VAL A 707 23.44 -5.49 -7.50
N GLY A 708 24.22 -6.05 -6.58
CA GLY A 708 24.18 -7.46 -6.23
C GLY A 708 24.44 -7.68 -4.75
N LEU A 709 24.17 -8.90 -4.28
CA LEU A 709 24.42 -9.31 -2.90
C LEU A 709 25.22 -10.61 -2.83
N ALA A 710 25.89 -10.83 -1.69
CA ALA A 710 26.61 -12.06 -1.37
C ALA A 710 26.64 -12.28 0.16
N LEU A 711 26.75 -13.52 0.59
CA LEU A 711 27.05 -13.81 2.00
C LEU A 711 28.47 -13.32 2.32
N ALA A 712 28.61 -12.56 3.41
CA ALA A 712 29.92 -12.13 3.89
C ALA A 712 30.74 -13.35 4.40
N PRO A 713 32.08 -13.26 4.41
CA PRO A 713 32.91 -14.37 4.89
C PRO A 713 32.56 -14.80 6.33
N GLY A 714 32.36 -16.10 6.55
CA GLY A 714 31.89 -16.66 7.81
C GLY A 714 30.36 -16.73 7.96
N SER A 715 29.61 -16.21 6.98
CA SER A 715 28.13 -16.27 6.94
C SER A 715 27.61 -17.36 5.99
N GLU A 716 28.46 -18.27 5.51
CA GLU A 716 28.11 -19.29 4.51
C GLU A 716 27.15 -20.37 5.05
N ASP A 717 26.30 -20.94 4.18
CA ASP A 717 25.31 -21.99 4.53
C ASP A 717 25.96 -23.37 4.75
N THR A 718 26.85 -23.44 5.75
CA THR A 718 27.61 -24.64 6.14
C THR A 718 27.20 -25.18 7.51
N THR A 719 26.51 -24.36 8.31
CA THR A 719 25.86 -24.73 9.58
C THR A 719 24.47 -24.13 9.63
N VAL A 720 23.52 -24.89 10.17
CA VAL A 720 22.20 -24.37 10.53
C VAL A 720 22.38 -23.42 11.71
N LEU A 721 21.83 -22.21 11.61
CA LEU A 721 21.79 -21.24 12.72
C LEU A 721 20.65 -21.59 13.67
N ARG A 722 20.78 -21.21 14.94
CA ARG A 722 19.66 -21.29 15.88
C ARG A 722 18.78 -20.07 15.72
N GLU A 723 17.51 -20.22 16.07
CA GLU A 723 16.63 -19.09 16.28
C GLU A 723 17.05 -18.33 17.56
N SER A 724 17.91 -17.31 17.41
CA SER A 724 18.53 -16.59 18.53
C SER A 724 19.16 -15.28 18.08
N LEU A 725 18.89 -14.19 18.80
CA LEU A 725 19.52 -12.87 18.57
C LEU A 725 21.06 -12.89 18.68
N GLN A 726 21.63 -13.93 19.30
CA GLN A 726 23.09 -14.11 19.40
C GLN A 726 23.68 -14.74 18.13
N ASP A 727 22.90 -15.54 17.41
CA ASP A 727 23.26 -16.05 16.09
C ASP A 727 22.93 -15.00 15.04
N SER A 728 23.72 -14.94 13.98
CA SER A 728 23.52 -13.99 12.90
C SER A 728 24.25 -14.40 11.65
N PHE A 729 23.78 -13.90 10.50
CA PHE A 729 24.56 -13.91 9.26
C PHE A 729 24.62 -12.50 8.68
N THR A 730 25.69 -12.17 7.97
CA THR A 730 25.86 -10.87 7.33
C THR A 730 25.85 -11.04 5.81
N VAL A 731 25.10 -10.16 5.14
CA VAL A 731 25.05 -10.05 3.69
C VAL A 731 25.80 -8.78 3.28
N GLU A 732 26.75 -8.91 2.35
CA GLU A 732 27.37 -7.77 1.68
C GLU A 732 26.54 -7.41 0.45
N PHE A 733 25.92 -6.24 0.48
CA PHE A 733 25.34 -5.60 -0.69
C PHE A 733 26.42 -4.78 -1.37
N SER A 734 26.53 -4.89 -2.68
CA SER A 734 27.54 -4.19 -3.48
C SER A 734 26.89 -3.55 -4.70
N ARG A 735 27.38 -2.38 -5.09
CA ARG A 735 27.00 -1.70 -6.33
C ARG A 735 28.19 -1.20 -7.13
N SER A 736 28.04 -1.19 -8.43
CA SER A 736 29.09 -0.83 -9.39
C SER A 736 28.50 -0.14 -10.63
N GLY A 737 29.39 0.44 -11.45
CA GLY A 737 29.02 1.22 -12.63
C GLY A 737 29.17 2.72 -12.44
N ASP A 738 28.75 3.47 -13.46
CA ASP A 738 28.94 4.93 -13.54
C ASP A 738 27.94 5.70 -12.66
N GLY A 739 26.88 5.06 -12.17
CA GLY A 739 25.90 5.66 -11.26
C GLY A 739 26.28 5.65 -9.78
N THR A 740 27.45 5.12 -9.42
CA THR A 740 27.96 5.16 -8.03
C THR A 740 28.08 6.54 -7.39
N PRO A 741 28.21 7.68 -8.10
CA PRO A 741 28.16 9.01 -7.48
C PRO A 741 26.80 9.33 -6.82
N GLY A 742 25.68 8.88 -7.39
CA GLY A 742 24.34 9.11 -6.84
C GLY A 742 24.09 8.33 -5.55
N ALA A 743 23.19 8.81 -4.70
CA ALA A 743 22.57 8.00 -3.67
C ALA A 743 21.62 6.99 -4.34
N LEU A 744 21.46 5.81 -3.73
CA LEU A 744 20.56 4.80 -4.27
C LEU A 744 19.91 4.00 -3.15
N GLU A 745 18.59 3.97 -3.17
CA GLU A 745 17.82 3.04 -2.36
C GLU A 745 17.62 1.74 -3.11
N VAL A 746 18.01 0.64 -2.47
CA VAL A 746 17.90 -0.71 -3.00
C VAL A 746 16.86 -1.45 -2.17
N PRO A 747 15.64 -1.64 -2.69
CA PRO A 747 14.66 -2.57 -2.17
C PRO A 747 15.19 -4.00 -2.15
N VAL A 748 15.10 -4.63 -0.99
CA VAL A 748 15.50 -6.01 -0.73
C VAL A 748 14.29 -6.75 -0.20
N GLY A 749 14.00 -7.92 -0.77
CA GLY A 749 12.98 -8.80 -0.22
C GLY A 749 13.59 -9.89 0.65
N ILE A 750 12.79 -10.35 1.61
CA ILE A 750 13.07 -11.39 2.59
C ILE A 750 11.97 -12.44 2.38
N PHE A 751 12.37 -13.70 2.18
CA PHE A 751 11.47 -14.77 1.79
C PHE A 751 11.67 -15.95 2.73
N GLU A 752 10.56 -16.44 3.27
CA GLU A 752 10.48 -17.59 4.16
C GLU A 752 9.63 -18.67 3.48
N ASP A 753 10.03 -19.95 3.61
CA ASP A 753 9.19 -21.10 3.27
C ASP A 753 8.21 -21.48 4.42
N ALA A 754 8.19 -20.71 5.52
CA ALA A 754 7.47 -20.94 6.78
C ALA A 754 6.77 -19.66 7.29
N LEU A 755 5.98 -19.74 8.38
CA LEU A 755 4.98 -18.72 8.76
C LEU A 755 5.29 -17.93 10.05
N GLY A 756 6.51 -17.43 10.21
CA GLY A 756 6.88 -16.50 11.29
C GLY A 756 7.39 -15.14 10.79
N ARG A 757 7.81 -14.24 11.71
CA ARG A 757 8.28 -12.86 11.39
C ARG A 757 9.70 -12.60 11.91
N ASP A 758 10.55 -13.62 11.84
CA ASP A 758 11.54 -13.84 12.90
C ASP A 758 12.91 -13.32 12.54
N LEU A 759 13.00 -12.16 11.86
CA LEU A 759 14.29 -11.55 11.58
C LEU A 759 14.39 -10.04 11.75
N VAL A 760 15.33 -9.64 12.62
CA VAL A 760 15.81 -8.27 12.80
C VAL A 760 16.97 -8.02 11.83
N LEU A 761 16.88 -6.92 11.07
CA LEU A 761 17.94 -6.45 10.19
C LEU A 761 18.66 -5.25 10.80
N GLU A 762 19.97 -5.38 11.03
CA GLU A 762 20.85 -4.29 11.45
C GLU A 762 21.54 -3.66 10.23
N GLY A 763 21.42 -2.34 10.08
CA GLY A 763 22.07 -1.56 9.01
C GLY A 763 21.18 -1.23 7.79
N SER A 764 19.95 -1.76 7.75
CA SER A 764 18.88 -1.26 6.89
C SER A 764 18.45 0.15 7.32
N THR A 765 17.81 0.91 6.42
CA THR A 765 17.24 2.22 6.76
C THR A 765 15.73 2.19 7.01
N GLU A 766 15.04 1.16 6.52
CA GLU A 766 13.61 0.95 6.70
C GLU A 766 13.29 -0.54 6.52
N GLN A 767 12.32 -1.06 7.28
CA GLN A 767 11.81 -2.43 7.17
C GLN A 767 10.27 -2.39 7.30
N ASP A 768 9.58 -2.97 6.32
CA ASP A 768 8.13 -3.14 6.28
C ASP A 768 7.83 -4.62 6.00
N GLY A 769 7.55 -5.37 7.07
CA GLY A 769 7.38 -6.82 7.03
C GLY A 769 8.55 -7.54 6.34
N ARG A 770 8.23 -8.23 5.24
CA ARG A 770 9.16 -9.01 4.40
C ARG A 770 10.01 -8.17 3.42
N ARG A 771 9.99 -6.83 3.54
CA ARG A 771 10.81 -5.93 2.71
C ARG A 771 11.70 -5.05 3.58
N ALA A 772 12.93 -4.85 3.14
CA ALA A 772 13.83 -3.84 3.68
C ALA A 772 14.34 -2.90 2.59
N VAL A 773 14.74 -1.69 2.98
CA VAL A 773 15.44 -0.76 2.09
C VAL A 773 16.89 -0.61 2.55
N VAL A 774 17.81 -0.93 1.63
CA VAL A 774 19.25 -0.72 1.79
C VAL A 774 19.63 0.54 1.03
N SER A 775 19.77 1.65 1.76
CA SER A 775 20.29 2.91 1.22
C SER A 775 21.82 2.86 1.04
N PHE A 776 22.27 3.30 -0.13
CA PHE A 776 23.66 3.68 -0.40
C PHE A 776 23.76 5.20 -0.47
N ALA A 777 24.66 5.80 0.31
CA ALA A 777 24.98 7.21 0.21
C ALA A 777 25.73 7.52 -1.11
N ARG A 778 25.77 8.80 -1.52
CA ARG A 778 26.55 9.27 -2.67
C ARG A 778 28.00 8.78 -2.59
N GLY A 779 28.46 8.00 -3.58
CA GLY A 779 29.79 7.40 -3.64
C GLY A 779 30.02 6.11 -2.83
N GLU A 780 29.06 5.65 -2.02
CA GLU A 780 29.15 4.37 -1.28
C GLU A 780 28.99 3.19 -2.24
N THR A 781 29.83 2.14 -2.14
CA THR A 781 29.84 1.02 -3.10
C THR A 781 29.62 -0.37 -2.50
N SER A 782 29.79 -0.56 -1.19
CA SER A 782 29.29 -1.74 -0.49
C SER A 782 28.75 -1.40 0.89
N LYS A 783 27.82 -2.20 1.38
CA LYS A 783 27.17 -2.07 2.69
C LYS A 783 26.93 -3.46 3.29
N LEU A 784 27.23 -3.62 4.57
CA LEU A 784 27.02 -4.86 5.32
C LEU A 784 25.70 -4.75 6.09
N ILE A 785 24.82 -5.72 5.91
CA ILE A 785 23.55 -5.85 6.64
C ILE A 785 23.60 -7.15 7.44
N THR A 786 23.34 -7.07 8.75
CA THR A 786 23.34 -8.24 9.63
C THR A 786 21.92 -8.67 9.92
N PHE A 787 21.66 -9.96 9.73
CA PHE A 787 20.39 -10.63 9.86
C PHE A 787 20.42 -11.48 11.14
N ARG A 788 19.49 -11.27 12.07
CA ARG A 788 19.37 -11.98 13.36
C ARG A 788 18.03 -12.70 13.49
N PRO A 789 18.02 -14.05 13.56
CA PRO A 789 16.82 -14.80 13.92
C PRO A 789 16.28 -14.41 15.31
N VAL A 790 14.96 -14.26 15.43
CA VAL A 790 14.25 -13.85 16.65
C VAL A 790 13.60 -15.07 17.30
N PRO A 791 13.97 -15.47 18.53
CA PRO A 791 13.31 -16.58 19.22
C PRO A 791 11.79 -16.44 19.33
N ASP A 792 11.04 -17.49 19.00
CA ASP A 792 9.59 -17.54 19.10
C ASP A 792 9.06 -18.67 20.02
N LEU A 793 7.78 -19.06 19.89
CA LEU A 793 7.12 -20.16 20.62
C LEU A 793 6.39 -21.15 19.69
N GLU A 794 6.64 -21.08 18.39
CA GLU A 794 6.23 -22.08 17.41
C GLU A 794 7.40 -23.10 17.30
N THR A 795 7.30 -24.15 16.47
CA THR A 795 8.42 -25.09 16.27
C THR A 795 8.26 -25.82 14.93
N GLU A 796 8.61 -25.12 13.86
CA GLU A 796 8.35 -25.50 12.46
C GLU A 796 9.44 -26.45 11.91
N GLY A 797 10.67 -26.39 12.46
CA GLY A 797 11.73 -27.37 12.23
C GLY A 797 13.06 -26.76 11.79
N THR A 798 13.50 -27.07 10.57
CA THR A 798 14.65 -26.41 9.95
C THR A 798 14.15 -25.70 8.71
N GLU A 799 14.23 -24.39 8.76
CA GLU A 799 13.71 -23.47 7.76
C GLU A 799 14.80 -22.99 6.81
N ARG A 800 14.37 -22.39 5.70
CA ARG A 800 15.26 -21.75 4.74
C ARG A 800 14.83 -20.31 4.54
N TRP A 801 15.68 -19.40 4.98
CA TRP A 801 15.54 -17.98 4.78
C TRP A 801 16.28 -17.58 3.52
N GLU A 802 15.64 -16.85 2.61
CA GLU A 802 16.23 -16.37 1.36
C GLU A 802 16.08 -14.85 1.23
N THR A 803 17.07 -14.16 0.67
CA THR A 803 17.00 -12.72 0.43
C THR A 803 17.61 -12.34 -0.92
N ALA A 804 16.95 -11.40 -1.61
CA ALA A 804 17.28 -10.98 -2.97
C ALA A 804 17.15 -9.46 -3.15
N VAL A 805 18.00 -8.90 -4.00
CA VAL A 805 17.82 -7.53 -4.52
C VAL A 805 16.63 -7.54 -5.49
N LEU A 806 15.63 -6.69 -5.25
CA LEU A 806 14.47 -6.59 -6.13
C LEU A 806 14.83 -5.80 -7.41
N PRO A 807 14.31 -6.19 -8.60
CA PRO A 807 14.52 -5.45 -9.85
C PRO A 807 14.00 -4.02 -9.80
N HIS A 808 14.63 -3.06 -10.49
CA HIS A 808 14.25 -1.65 -10.44
C HIS A 808 14.76 -0.90 -11.68
N PHE A 809 14.05 0.11 -12.19
CA PHE A 809 14.53 0.88 -13.36
C PHE A 809 15.88 1.61 -13.16
N ARG A 810 16.30 1.85 -11.91
CA ARG A 810 17.52 2.60 -11.58
C ARG A 810 18.79 1.75 -11.65
N TYR A 811 18.67 0.41 -11.72
CA TYR A 811 19.83 -0.49 -11.72
C TYR A 811 19.51 -1.88 -12.28
N SER A 812 20.54 -2.53 -12.82
CA SER A 812 20.52 -3.97 -13.12
C SER A 812 20.81 -4.80 -11.87
N VAL A 813 20.11 -5.93 -11.70
CA VAL A 813 20.42 -6.91 -10.65
C VAL A 813 21.57 -7.82 -11.11
N ALA A 814 22.58 -8.01 -10.26
CA ALA A 814 23.70 -8.91 -10.49
C ALA A 814 23.76 -10.02 -9.43
N GLY A 815 24.01 -11.25 -9.89
CA GLY A 815 24.00 -12.43 -9.03
C GLY A 815 22.59 -13.02 -8.91
N GLY A 816 22.31 -13.61 -7.75
CA GLY A 816 21.00 -14.18 -7.39
C GLY A 816 20.79 -14.06 -5.90
N ALA A 817 19.69 -14.62 -5.40
CA ALA A 817 19.39 -14.64 -3.98
C ALA A 817 20.46 -15.40 -3.17
N VAL A 818 20.60 -15.03 -1.89
CA VAL A 818 21.38 -15.80 -0.90
C VAL A 818 20.44 -16.35 0.15
N ALA A 819 20.78 -17.52 0.68
CA ALA A 819 19.94 -18.20 1.66
C ALA A 819 20.74 -18.74 2.84
N ARG A 820 20.07 -18.85 4.00
CA ARG A 820 20.59 -19.51 5.21
C ARG A 820 19.54 -20.40 5.85
N SER A 821 20.01 -21.54 6.33
CA SER A 821 19.22 -22.46 7.13
C SER A 821 19.17 -22.00 8.59
N VAL A 822 17.98 -21.81 9.14
CA VAL A 822 17.71 -21.54 10.57
C VAL A 822 16.95 -22.75 11.13
N SER A 823 17.05 -23.02 12.42
CA SER A 823 16.27 -24.07 13.07
C SER A 823 16.02 -23.74 14.52
N ASP A 824 14.78 -23.95 14.91
CA ASP A 824 14.23 -23.73 16.23
C ASP A 824 14.68 -24.81 17.22
N ASP A 825 14.75 -24.42 18.48
CA ASP A 825 15.01 -25.34 19.57
C ASP A 825 13.71 -26.05 19.95
N PRO A 826 13.71 -27.38 20.10
CA PRO A 826 12.48 -28.11 20.37
C PRO A 826 11.86 -27.66 21.69
N MET A 827 10.64 -27.14 21.67
CA MET A 827 9.92 -26.83 22.90
C MET A 827 9.57 -28.11 23.66
N VAL A 828 9.84 -28.14 24.97
CA VAL A 828 9.61 -29.27 25.88
C VAL A 828 8.57 -28.89 26.93
N SER A 829 7.56 -29.74 27.11
CA SER A 829 6.49 -29.58 28.09
C SER A 829 6.16 -30.89 28.82
N LEU A 830 5.43 -30.77 29.93
CA LEU A 830 4.97 -31.88 30.76
C LEU A 830 3.46 -32.07 30.65
N VAL A 831 3.03 -33.33 30.56
CA VAL A 831 1.62 -33.73 30.63
C VAL A 831 1.45 -34.77 31.74
N VAL A 832 0.72 -34.42 32.79
CA VAL A 832 0.34 -35.36 33.85
C VAL A 832 -0.71 -36.33 33.31
N LEU A 833 -0.37 -37.62 33.26
CA LEU A 833 -1.29 -38.69 32.84
C LEU A 833 -2.00 -39.33 34.04
N GLU A 834 -1.33 -39.37 35.18
CA GLU A 834 -1.82 -39.91 36.44
C GLU A 834 -1.09 -39.17 37.57
N ALA A 835 -1.80 -38.38 38.37
CA ALA A 835 -1.17 -37.55 39.41
C ALA A 835 -0.74 -38.35 40.66
N ASN A 836 -1.36 -39.51 40.88
CA ASN A 836 -1.41 -40.16 42.18
C ASN A 836 -0.61 -41.48 42.23
N ALA A 837 0.42 -41.52 43.07
CA ALA A 837 1.16 -42.71 43.45
C ALA A 837 0.61 -43.27 44.78
N LEU A 838 0.02 -44.47 44.73
CA LEU A 838 -0.71 -45.04 45.89
C LEU A 838 0.02 -46.24 46.46
N THR A 839 0.02 -46.40 47.79
CA THR A 839 0.58 -47.60 48.46
C THR A 839 -0.11 -48.91 48.04
N ALA A 840 -1.32 -48.83 47.47
CA ALA A 840 -2.02 -49.92 46.80
C ALA A 840 -1.36 -50.41 45.48
N GLY A 841 -0.33 -49.73 44.97
CA GLY A 841 0.46 -50.12 43.80
C GLY A 841 0.20 -49.31 42.51
N GLN A 842 -0.61 -48.24 42.58
CA GLN A 842 -0.76 -47.29 41.47
C GLN A 842 0.47 -46.39 41.40
N ALA A 843 0.94 -46.10 40.19
CA ALA A 843 2.06 -45.20 39.94
C ALA A 843 1.57 -43.88 39.37
N ALA A 844 2.09 -42.76 39.87
CA ALA A 844 1.97 -41.48 39.17
C ALA A 844 2.75 -41.55 37.85
N ARG A 845 2.25 -40.87 36.81
CA ARG A 845 2.80 -40.88 35.45
C ARG A 845 2.80 -39.48 34.87
N VAL A 846 3.98 -39.04 34.44
CA VAL A 846 4.15 -37.80 33.66
C VAL A 846 4.76 -38.16 32.32
N ARG A 847 4.19 -37.60 31.26
CA ARG A 847 4.78 -37.61 29.93
C ARG A 847 5.62 -36.36 29.77
N VAL A 848 6.89 -36.53 29.46
CA VAL A 848 7.76 -35.47 28.95
C VAL A 848 7.61 -35.51 27.44
N GLN A 849 7.13 -34.43 26.84
CA GLN A 849 6.90 -34.32 25.40
C GLN A 849 7.72 -33.17 24.83
N ARG A 850 8.00 -33.26 23.53
CA ARG A 850 8.58 -32.19 22.73
C ARG A 850 7.74 -31.96 21.48
N ASP A 851 7.78 -30.73 21.00
CA ASP A 851 7.31 -30.36 19.67
C ASP A 851 8.49 -30.27 18.68
N GLY A 852 8.21 -29.90 17.43
CA GLY A 852 9.22 -29.79 16.37
C GLY A 852 9.87 -31.11 15.91
N SER A 853 11.12 -31.01 15.48
CA SER A 853 11.83 -32.09 14.79
C SER A 853 12.12 -33.30 15.69
N THR A 854 11.50 -34.44 15.36
CA THR A 854 11.78 -35.72 16.05
C THR A 854 13.01 -36.47 15.52
N GLY A 855 13.73 -35.93 14.52
CA GLY A 855 14.79 -36.65 13.79
C GLY A 855 15.98 -37.11 14.64
N SER A 856 16.32 -36.34 15.68
CA SER A 856 17.39 -36.64 16.65
C SER A 856 16.81 -37.02 18.01
N PRO A 857 17.53 -37.80 18.85
CA PRO A 857 17.14 -37.99 20.24
C PRO A 857 17.39 -36.71 21.04
N LEU A 858 16.49 -36.38 21.97
CA LEU A 858 16.61 -35.23 22.88
C LEU A 858 16.81 -35.74 24.31
N THR A 859 17.79 -35.19 25.03
CA THR A 859 17.94 -35.40 26.48
C THR A 859 17.33 -34.20 27.18
N VAL A 860 16.39 -34.46 28.10
CA VAL A 860 15.72 -33.45 28.93
C VAL A 860 16.16 -33.65 30.37
N ASP A 861 16.64 -32.60 31.02
CA ASP A 861 17.04 -32.63 32.42
C ASP A 861 15.85 -32.31 33.34
N LEU A 862 15.78 -33.02 34.47
CA LEU A 862 14.62 -33.05 35.37
C LEU A 862 15.02 -32.81 36.82
N ALA A 863 14.36 -31.86 37.47
CA ALA A 863 14.41 -31.70 38.92
C ALA A 863 13.21 -32.39 39.60
N LEU A 864 13.45 -32.84 40.83
CA LEU A 864 12.42 -33.33 41.74
C LEU A 864 12.50 -32.50 43.02
N LEU A 865 11.41 -31.81 43.30
CA LEU A 865 11.16 -30.99 44.49
C LEU A 865 9.91 -31.54 45.23
N GLY A 866 9.54 -30.93 46.36
CA GLY A 866 8.36 -31.32 47.14
C GLY A 866 8.68 -31.94 48.51
N THR A 867 7.63 -32.31 49.24
CA THR A 867 7.74 -32.94 50.58
C THR A 867 7.92 -34.46 50.52
N ALA A 868 7.72 -35.06 49.35
CA ALA A 868 8.03 -36.47 49.10
C ALA A 868 9.54 -36.69 49.13
N VAL A 869 10.00 -37.68 49.90
CA VAL A 869 11.42 -37.96 50.10
C VAL A 869 11.75 -39.30 49.46
N GLU A 870 12.72 -39.31 48.56
CA GLU A 870 13.20 -40.53 47.90
C GLU A 870 13.75 -41.54 48.93
N GLY A 871 13.36 -42.80 48.80
CA GLY A 871 13.71 -43.88 49.73
C GLY A 871 12.86 -43.94 51.01
N VAL A 872 12.02 -42.93 51.29
CA VAL A 872 11.11 -42.89 52.46
C VAL A 872 9.66 -42.91 52.04
N HIS A 873 9.24 -41.96 51.18
CA HIS A 873 7.87 -41.84 50.68
C HIS A 873 7.73 -42.47 49.29
N ILE A 874 8.72 -42.23 48.42
CA ILE A 874 8.73 -42.66 47.00
C ILE A 874 10.03 -43.36 46.63
N ASN A 875 9.99 -44.18 45.58
CA ASN A 875 11.20 -44.73 44.95
C ASN A 875 11.93 -43.64 44.16
N SER A 876 13.20 -43.91 43.80
CA SER A 876 14.03 -42.89 43.15
C SER A 876 13.55 -42.53 41.73
N VAL A 877 13.63 -41.24 41.41
CA VAL A 877 13.16 -40.63 40.17
C VAL A 877 14.38 -40.21 39.32
N PRO A 878 14.40 -40.49 37.99
CA PRO A 878 15.50 -40.07 37.14
C PRO A 878 15.61 -38.54 37.08
N ARG A 879 16.85 -38.03 37.07
CA ARG A 879 17.16 -36.60 36.93
C ARG A 879 17.41 -36.14 35.49
N SER A 880 17.31 -37.07 34.54
CA SER A 880 17.20 -36.77 33.11
C SER A 880 16.50 -37.90 32.38
N ILE A 881 15.88 -37.59 31.25
CA ILE A 881 15.17 -38.55 30.39
C ILE A 881 15.54 -38.33 28.93
N ILE A 882 15.58 -39.41 28.15
CA ILE A 882 15.83 -39.34 26.70
C ILE A 882 14.50 -39.55 25.99
N ILE A 883 14.13 -38.62 25.11
CA ILE A 883 13.12 -38.80 24.06
C ILE A 883 13.85 -39.35 22.82
N PRO A 884 13.63 -40.60 22.40
CA PRO A 884 14.37 -41.19 21.29
C PRO A 884 14.10 -40.51 19.94
N ALA A 885 15.02 -40.69 18.99
CA ALA A 885 14.79 -40.32 17.59
C ALA A 885 13.54 -41.01 17.03
N GLY A 886 12.73 -40.27 16.27
CA GLY A 886 11.43 -40.70 15.77
C GLY A 886 10.34 -40.80 16.84
N GLN A 887 10.55 -40.29 18.05
CA GLN A 887 9.54 -40.17 19.10
C GLN A 887 9.38 -38.69 19.51
N ALA A 888 8.15 -38.30 19.83
CA ALA A 888 7.80 -36.98 20.36
C ALA A 888 7.71 -36.93 21.90
N SER A 889 7.75 -38.08 22.59
CA SER A 889 7.67 -38.11 24.06
C SER A 889 8.28 -39.36 24.70
N SER A 890 8.52 -39.27 26.02
CA SER A 890 8.89 -40.37 26.92
C SER A 890 8.14 -40.23 28.25
N GLU A 891 7.88 -41.34 28.95
CA GLU A 891 7.12 -41.33 30.22
C GLU A 891 8.01 -41.59 31.45
N VAL A 892 7.82 -40.79 32.50
CA VAL A 892 8.36 -40.99 33.86
C VAL A 892 7.26 -41.62 34.71
N ALA A 893 7.58 -42.69 35.44
CA ALA A 893 6.67 -43.36 36.37
C ALA A 893 7.22 -43.32 37.80
N ILE A 894 6.42 -42.82 38.74
CA ILE A 894 6.81 -42.60 40.15
C ILE A 894 5.93 -43.49 41.04
N THR A 895 6.56 -44.21 41.96
CA THR A 895 5.91 -45.23 42.81
C THR A 895 6.29 -45.04 44.28
N THR A 896 5.42 -45.41 45.20
CA THR A 896 5.67 -45.33 46.64
C THR A 896 6.80 -46.26 47.11
N ALA A 897 7.54 -45.86 48.14
CA ALA A 897 8.60 -46.67 48.75
C ALA A 897 8.02 -47.89 49.49
N ALA A 898 8.78 -48.99 49.53
CA ALA A 898 8.35 -50.22 50.18
C ALA A 898 8.37 -50.09 51.72
N GLY A 899 7.22 -50.31 52.36
CA GLY A 899 7.07 -50.27 53.82
C GLY A 899 6.54 -48.95 54.38
N TRP A 900 6.36 -47.94 53.55
CA TRP A 900 5.57 -46.75 53.90
C TRP A 900 4.08 -47.08 53.88
N ASP A 901 3.33 -46.60 54.89
CA ASP A 901 1.91 -46.89 55.07
C ASP A 901 0.98 -45.84 54.43
N GLY A 902 1.51 -44.68 54.06
CA GLY A 902 0.75 -43.57 53.50
C GLY A 902 -0.03 -42.76 54.55
N ALA A 903 0.40 -42.77 55.83
CA ALA A 903 -0.30 -42.08 56.92
C ALA A 903 -0.50 -40.55 56.74
N MET A 904 0.20 -39.93 55.79
CA MET A 904 -0.02 -38.55 55.33
C MET A 904 0.21 -38.47 53.82
N THR A 905 -0.51 -37.59 53.14
CA THR A 905 -0.22 -37.26 51.73
C THR A 905 1.11 -36.51 51.65
N ARG A 906 1.91 -36.76 50.62
CA ARG A 906 3.16 -36.04 50.32
C ARG A 906 3.18 -35.60 48.87
N MET A 907 3.59 -34.37 48.61
CA MET A 907 3.68 -33.81 47.26
C MET A 907 5.08 -34.03 46.66
N ALA A 908 5.13 -34.41 45.39
CA ALA A 908 6.32 -34.40 44.56
C ALA A 908 6.08 -33.45 43.38
N LEU A 909 6.97 -32.49 43.18
CA LEU A 909 6.96 -31.57 42.04
C LEU A 909 8.07 -32.01 41.07
N LEU A 910 7.67 -32.53 39.91
CA LEU A 910 8.59 -32.84 38.82
C LEU A 910 8.69 -31.63 37.89
N ARG A 911 9.91 -31.15 37.62
CA ARG A 911 10.16 -29.95 36.82
C ARG A 911 11.14 -30.23 35.69
N VAL A 912 10.89 -29.66 34.52
CA VAL A 912 11.88 -29.55 33.45
C VAL A 912 12.85 -28.44 33.81
N GLU A 913 14.13 -28.76 33.94
CA GLU A 913 15.16 -27.74 34.14
C GLU A 913 15.49 -27.07 32.80
N THR A 914 15.79 -25.77 32.84
CA THR A 914 16.12 -24.99 31.63
C THR A 914 17.53 -25.35 31.14
N ALA A 915 17.69 -25.45 29.83
CA ALA A 915 18.95 -25.83 29.21
C ALA A 915 19.13 -25.09 27.87
N ASP A 916 20.36 -25.08 27.36
CA ASP A 916 20.61 -24.51 26.03
C ASP A 916 20.03 -25.37 24.91
N ALA A 917 19.66 -26.63 25.13
CA ALA A 917 19.36 -27.61 24.07
C ALA A 917 17.86 -27.74 23.71
N TYR A 918 16.97 -27.02 24.41
CA TYR A 918 15.53 -27.03 24.22
C TYR A 918 14.90 -25.81 24.91
N LEU A 919 13.76 -25.35 24.39
CA LEU A 919 12.95 -24.32 25.04
C LEU A 919 12.01 -24.97 26.07
N VAL A 920 11.88 -24.38 27.25
CA VAL A 920 11.01 -24.89 28.33
C VAL A 920 9.65 -24.20 28.25
N GLY A 921 8.64 -24.93 27.76
CA GLY A 921 7.30 -24.42 27.48
C GLY A 921 6.29 -24.68 28.59
N HIS A 922 5.16 -23.98 28.56
CA HIS A 922 4.04 -24.23 29.47
C HIS A 922 3.27 -25.53 29.11
N PRO A 923 2.95 -26.43 30.07
CA PRO A 923 3.43 -26.49 31.45
C PRO A 923 4.81 -27.17 31.55
N HIS A 924 5.71 -26.62 32.38
CA HIS A 924 7.05 -27.18 32.63
C HIS A 924 7.20 -27.83 34.02
N GLU A 925 6.17 -27.72 34.85
CA GLU A 925 6.07 -28.26 36.21
C GLU A 925 4.85 -29.18 36.32
N ALA A 926 5.03 -30.29 37.03
CA ALA A 926 4.03 -31.34 37.21
C ALA A 926 3.93 -31.71 38.70
N THR A 927 2.85 -31.26 39.33
CA THR A 927 2.51 -31.58 40.72
C THR A 927 1.89 -32.98 40.81
N LEU A 928 2.47 -33.82 41.67
CA LEU A 928 2.10 -35.22 41.88
C LEU A 928 1.97 -35.49 43.38
N TYR A 929 1.19 -36.52 43.75
CA TYR A 929 0.97 -36.88 45.14
C TYR A 929 1.28 -38.35 45.42
N ALA A 930 1.91 -38.61 46.56
CA ALA A 930 2.06 -39.93 47.15
C ALA A 930 1.09 -40.06 48.34
N ALA A 931 0.29 -41.13 48.40
CA ALA A 931 -0.76 -41.30 49.41
C ALA A 931 -1.15 -42.77 49.67
N ALA A 932 -2.02 -43.01 50.65
CA ALA A 932 -2.58 -44.34 50.92
C ALA A 932 -3.68 -44.73 49.91
N ALA A 933 -4.66 -43.85 49.68
CA ALA A 933 -5.78 -44.06 48.77
C ALA A 933 -6.01 -42.83 47.86
N ALA A 934 -6.76 -43.01 46.77
CA ALA A 934 -7.04 -41.95 45.80
C ALA A 934 -7.83 -40.73 46.34
N PRO A 935 -8.77 -40.86 47.30
CA PRO A 935 -9.46 -39.70 47.87
C PRO A 935 -8.54 -38.77 48.68
N ASP A 936 -7.46 -39.29 49.28
CA ASP A 936 -6.57 -38.50 50.13
C ASP A 936 -5.88 -37.35 49.36
N PRO A 937 -5.21 -37.57 48.20
CA PRO A 937 -4.68 -36.48 47.39
C PRO A 937 -5.79 -35.65 46.73
N ASP A 938 -6.93 -36.26 46.39
CA ASP A 938 -8.14 -35.57 45.93
C ASP A 938 -8.80 -34.71 47.03
N GLU A 939 -8.24 -34.61 48.25
CA GLU A 939 -8.65 -33.69 49.31
C GLU A 939 -7.45 -32.91 49.91
N SER A 940 -6.28 -32.96 49.27
CA SER A 940 -5.01 -32.37 49.74
C SER A 940 -4.59 -31.11 48.96
N GLY A 941 -3.63 -30.37 49.53
CA GLY A 941 -3.00 -29.18 48.90
C GLY A 941 -3.52 -27.84 49.42
N PHE A 942 -2.63 -26.85 49.54
CA PHE A 942 -2.93 -25.57 50.17
C PHE A 942 -3.92 -24.75 49.36
N ASP A 943 -3.72 -24.61 48.05
CA ASP A 943 -4.61 -23.82 47.18
C ASP A 943 -6.04 -24.41 47.16
N ARG A 944 -6.16 -25.73 47.19
CA ARG A 944 -7.45 -26.43 47.31
C ARG A 944 -8.12 -26.16 48.66
N TRP A 945 -7.36 -26.24 49.74
CA TRP A 945 -7.84 -25.89 51.08
C TRP A 945 -8.22 -24.41 51.18
N LEU A 946 -7.44 -23.51 50.57
CA LEU A 946 -7.62 -22.06 50.58
C LEU A 946 -8.90 -21.66 49.82
N ALA A 947 -9.14 -22.27 48.66
CA ALA A 947 -10.39 -22.12 47.92
C ALA A 947 -11.59 -22.58 48.76
N ALA A 948 -11.48 -23.66 49.52
CA ALA A 948 -12.53 -24.09 50.44
C ALA A 948 -12.71 -23.11 51.63
N ALA A 949 -11.62 -22.72 52.28
CA ALA A 949 -11.59 -21.84 53.45
C ALA A 949 -12.11 -20.43 53.17
N THR A 950 -11.97 -19.95 51.94
CA THR A 950 -12.45 -18.62 51.48
C THR A 950 -13.74 -18.69 50.67
N GLY A 951 -14.34 -19.88 50.48
CA GLY A 951 -15.55 -20.05 49.66
C GLY A 951 -15.35 -19.71 48.17
N GLY A 952 -14.13 -19.86 47.66
CA GLY A 952 -13.73 -19.60 46.28
C GLY A 952 -13.35 -18.15 45.99
N GLN A 953 -13.21 -17.28 47.01
CA GLN A 953 -12.79 -15.89 46.81
C GLN A 953 -11.28 -15.74 46.55
N ILE A 954 -10.47 -16.64 47.10
CA ILE A 954 -9.01 -16.69 46.91
C ILE A 954 -8.67 -18.14 46.56
N THR A 955 -8.09 -18.35 45.37
CA THR A 955 -7.88 -19.68 44.80
C THR A 955 -6.44 -20.15 44.83
N THR A 956 -5.47 -19.22 44.88
CA THR A 956 -4.04 -19.53 44.93
C THR A 956 -3.32 -18.78 46.04
N LEU A 957 -2.14 -19.28 46.44
CA LEU A 957 -1.20 -18.57 47.31
C LEU A 957 -0.84 -17.17 46.76
N HIS A 958 -0.72 -17.02 45.44
CA HIS A 958 -0.40 -15.73 44.79
C HIS A 958 -1.54 -14.72 44.94
N ASP A 959 -2.79 -15.16 44.75
CA ASP A 959 -3.98 -14.34 45.02
C ASP A 959 -4.01 -13.89 46.48
N LEU A 960 -3.64 -14.77 47.42
CA LEU A 960 -3.59 -14.47 48.86
C LEU A 960 -2.51 -13.41 49.19
N ILE A 961 -1.33 -13.53 48.60
CA ILE A 961 -0.23 -12.56 48.78
C ILE A 961 -0.65 -11.19 48.23
N ARG A 962 -1.22 -11.14 47.03
CA ARG A 962 -1.69 -9.90 46.38
C ARG A 962 -2.85 -9.23 47.13
N SER A 963 -3.81 -10.00 47.64
CA SER A 963 -5.05 -9.46 48.25
C SER A 963 -4.93 -9.14 49.75
N GLU A 964 -4.24 -9.98 50.52
CA GLU A 964 -4.20 -9.92 51.99
C GLU A 964 -2.80 -9.58 52.56
N GLY A 965 -1.78 -9.61 51.71
CA GLY A 965 -0.39 -9.30 52.05
C GLY A 965 0.34 -10.43 52.80
N ALA A 966 1.65 -10.50 52.62
CA ALA A 966 2.53 -11.54 53.20
C ALA A 966 2.35 -11.76 54.71
N THR A 967 1.94 -10.73 55.47
CA THR A 967 1.71 -10.83 56.93
C THR A 967 0.50 -11.70 57.29
N ARG A 968 -0.55 -11.76 56.46
CA ARG A 968 -1.74 -12.60 56.69
C ARG A 968 -1.56 -14.04 56.23
N VAL A 969 -0.69 -14.30 55.25
CA VAL A 969 -0.36 -15.64 54.74
C VAL A 969 -0.02 -16.61 55.89
N ASN A 970 0.77 -16.17 56.88
CA ASN A 970 1.12 -16.98 58.05
C ASN A 970 -0.09 -17.51 58.84
N ALA A 971 -1.19 -16.76 58.92
CA ALA A 971 -2.40 -17.22 59.62
C ALA A 971 -3.13 -18.34 58.87
N TYR A 972 -3.18 -18.23 57.53
CA TYR A 972 -3.70 -19.29 56.66
C TYR A 972 -2.80 -20.53 56.67
N LEU A 973 -1.47 -20.36 56.57
CA LEU A 973 -0.51 -21.47 56.69
C LEU A 973 -0.64 -22.20 58.04
N HIS A 974 -0.82 -21.48 59.15
CA HIS A 974 -1.04 -22.10 60.46
C HIS A 974 -2.36 -22.86 60.53
N ALA A 975 -3.45 -22.31 59.99
CA ALA A 975 -4.75 -23.00 59.97
C ALA A 975 -4.68 -24.29 59.13
N TYR A 976 -4.10 -24.22 57.94
CA TYR A 976 -3.87 -25.36 57.05
C TYR A 976 -2.99 -26.44 57.69
N ALA A 977 -1.84 -26.05 58.26
CA ALA A 977 -0.88 -26.98 58.85
C ALA A 977 -1.50 -27.88 59.94
N TYR A 978 -2.45 -27.34 60.72
CA TYR A 978 -3.14 -28.06 61.79
C TYR A 978 -4.55 -28.58 61.39
N GLY A 979 -4.98 -28.38 60.14
CA GLY A 979 -6.24 -28.93 59.61
C GLY A 979 -7.51 -28.20 60.06
N HIS A 980 -7.41 -26.90 60.33
CA HIS A 980 -8.56 -26.04 60.64
C HIS A 980 -9.30 -25.61 59.36
N GLU A 981 -10.60 -25.29 59.46
CA GLU A 981 -11.42 -24.89 58.30
C GLU A 981 -11.08 -23.47 57.79
N SER A 982 -10.63 -22.58 58.68
CA SER A 982 -10.19 -21.22 58.35
C SER A 982 -9.33 -20.62 59.48
N PRO A 983 -8.61 -19.49 59.25
CA PRO A 983 -7.86 -18.80 60.31
C PRO A 983 -8.68 -18.42 61.55
N ASP A 984 -9.98 -18.13 61.39
CA ASP A 984 -10.87 -17.73 62.49
C ASP A 984 -11.27 -18.91 63.40
N SER A 985 -11.14 -20.15 62.90
CA SER A 985 -11.51 -21.37 63.63
C SER A 985 -10.44 -21.89 64.61
N VAL A 986 -9.25 -21.27 64.63
CA VAL A 986 -8.11 -21.67 65.47
C VAL A 986 -8.42 -21.37 66.95
N HIS A 987 -8.64 -22.42 67.75
CA HIS A 987 -9.07 -22.31 69.16
C HIS A 987 -8.29 -23.23 70.11
N GLY A 988 -6.98 -22.98 70.31
CA GLY A 988 -6.18 -23.75 71.27
C GLY A 988 -4.68 -23.62 71.06
N SER A 989 -3.93 -24.59 71.60
CA SER A 989 -2.49 -24.77 71.33
C SER A 989 -2.28 -26.11 70.62
N ASP A 990 -2.26 -26.10 69.29
CA ASP A 990 -2.10 -27.30 68.45
C ASP A 990 -0.65 -27.85 68.44
N LEU A 991 0.26 -27.08 69.04
CA LEU A 991 1.63 -27.47 69.38
C LEU A 991 1.76 -27.65 70.89
N THR A 992 2.20 -28.84 71.33
CA THR A 992 2.56 -29.10 72.72
C THR A 992 4.07 -29.17 72.88
N PHE A 993 4.59 -28.58 73.95
CA PHE A 993 6.00 -28.63 74.33
C PHE A 993 6.18 -29.34 75.66
N ARG A 994 7.18 -30.21 75.74
CA ARG A 994 7.59 -30.93 76.96
C ARG A 994 9.11 -31.01 76.99
N LEU A 995 9.68 -31.07 78.20
CA LEU A 995 11.08 -31.41 78.39
C LEU A 995 11.15 -32.84 78.94
N VAL A 996 11.80 -33.74 78.21
CA VAL A 996 11.93 -35.17 78.55
C VAL A 996 13.41 -35.53 78.57
N ASP A 997 13.93 -35.94 79.72
CA ASP A 997 15.37 -36.21 79.94
C ASP A 997 16.28 -35.07 79.39
N ASP A 998 15.95 -33.84 79.81
CA ASP A 998 16.57 -32.56 79.40
C ASP A 998 16.50 -32.23 77.89
N ARG A 999 15.74 -32.99 77.09
CA ARG A 999 15.53 -32.75 75.66
C ARG A 999 14.21 -32.00 75.39
N PRO A 1000 14.18 -31.04 74.46
CA PRO A 1000 12.96 -30.41 74.00
C PRO A 1000 12.20 -31.41 73.12
N GLU A 1001 10.95 -31.68 73.49
CA GLU A 1001 10.02 -32.51 72.75
C GLU A 1001 8.84 -31.66 72.31
N LEU A 1002 8.70 -31.50 71.00
CA LEU A 1002 7.58 -30.82 70.34
C LEU A 1002 6.64 -31.90 69.79
N THR A 1003 5.35 -31.84 70.12
CA THR A 1003 4.34 -32.72 69.49
C THR A 1003 3.27 -31.86 68.84
N ALA A 1004 3.10 -32.05 67.54
CA ALA A 1004 2.22 -31.29 66.66
C ALA A 1004 1.33 -32.26 65.87
N ARG A 1005 0.02 -32.01 65.84
CA ARG A 1005 -0.89 -32.79 64.98
C ARG A 1005 -1.04 -32.10 63.63
N LEU A 1006 -0.12 -32.38 62.73
CA LEU A 1006 -0.18 -31.88 61.36
C LEU A 1006 -1.32 -32.56 60.58
N ALA A 1007 -1.95 -31.84 59.66
CA ALA A 1007 -3.01 -32.40 58.83
C ALA A 1007 -2.47 -33.40 57.80
N SER A 1008 -3.13 -34.54 57.64
CA SER A 1008 -2.75 -35.55 56.64
C SER A 1008 -2.94 -35.07 55.19
N SER A 1009 -3.79 -34.06 54.98
CA SER A 1009 -4.00 -33.37 53.70
C SER A 1009 -2.97 -32.28 53.39
N ALA A 1010 -2.05 -31.98 54.31
CA ALA A 1010 -1.05 -30.93 54.18
C ALA A 1010 0.14 -31.36 53.29
N ALA A 1011 -0.15 -31.78 52.06
CA ALA A 1011 0.79 -32.51 51.20
C ALA A 1011 2.01 -31.69 50.75
N ASP A 1012 1.85 -30.39 50.57
CA ASP A 1012 2.86 -29.41 50.18
C ASP A 1012 3.55 -28.75 51.40
N LEU A 1013 3.13 -29.04 52.63
CA LEU A 1013 3.62 -28.36 53.82
C LEU A 1013 5.09 -28.69 54.14
N ARG A 1014 5.93 -27.65 54.09
CA ARG A 1014 7.25 -27.63 54.74
C ARG A 1014 7.10 -27.14 56.17
N TRP A 1015 7.90 -27.70 57.07
CA TRP A 1015 8.05 -27.20 58.42
C TRP A 1015 9.52 -27.10 58.79
N GLN A 1016 9.85 -26.13 59.64
CA GLN A 1016 11.17 -25.94 60.24
C GLN A 1016 11.03 -25.79 61.75
N ILE A 1017 11.90 -26.45 62.49
CA ILE A 1017 12.05 -26.21 63.93
C ILE A 1017 13.09 -25.13 64.10
N GLN A 1018 12.66 -23.95 64.53
CA GLN A 1018 13.54 -22.82 64.76
C GLN A 1018 13.70 -22.58 66.26
N SER A 1019 14.91 -22.23 66.69
CA SER A 1019 15.20 -21.88 68.08
C SER A 1019 15.83 -20.49 68.20
N ALA A 1020 15.60 -19.85 69.34
CA ALA A 1020 16.09 -18.50 69.61
C ALA A 1020 16.44 -18.30 71.09
N ALA A 1021 17.50 -17.54 71.37
CA ALA A 1021 17.89 -17.16 72.73
C ALA A 1021 17.01 -16.01 73.30
N ASP A 1022 16.45 -15.20 72.41
CA ASP A 1022 15.46 -14.16 72.70
C ASP A 1022 14.39 -14.14 71.58
N ALA A 1023 13.45 -13.21 71.60
CA ALA A 1023 12.38 -13.16 70.60
C ALA A 1023 12.80 -12.57 69.23
N ALA A 1024 14.04 -12.08 69.08
CA ALA A 1024 14.46 -11.26 67.94
C ALA A 1024 15.25 -12.04 66.87
N ALA A 1025 16.05 -13.04 67.25
CA ALA A 1025 16.91 -13.78 66.32
C ALA A 1025 16.63 -15.30 66.34
N TRP A 1026 15.88 -15.77 65.35
CA TRP A 1026 15.53 -17.18 65.17
C TRP A 1026 16.48 -17.88 64.20
N ALA A 1027 16.99 -19.05 64.59
CA ALA A 1027 17.85 -19.90 63.76
C ALA A 1027 17.18 -21.24 63.50
N ASP A 1028 17.29 -21.76 62.28
CA ASP A 1028 16.86 -23.11 61.93
C ASP A 1028 17.74 -24.15 62.65
N VAL A 1029 17.09 -25.11 63.32
CA VAL A 1029 17.71 -26.22 64.03
C VAL A 1029 17.06 -27.56 63.68
N THR A 1030 16.31 -27.63 62.58
CA THR A 1030 15.52 -28.79 62.14
C THR A 1030 16.37 -30.07 62.11
N ASP A 1031 17.54 -30.05 61.49
CA ASP A 1031 18.47 -31.20 61.38
C ASP A 1031 18.99 -31.74 62.73
N THR A 1032 18.80 -31.00 63.83
CA THR A 1032 19.21 -31.44 65.18
C THR A 1032 18.12 -32.22 65.92
N PHE A 1033 16.89 -32.25 65.39
CA PHE A 1033 15.76 -32.96 65.97
C PHE A 1033 15.51 -34.28 65.23
N GLY A 1034 15.27 -35.35 65.99
CA GLY A 1034 14.72 -36.60 65.43
C GLY A 1034 13.21 -36.51 65.28
N GLU A 1035 12.69 -36.87 64.10
CA GLU A 1035 11.25 -36.99 63.84
C GLU A 1035 10.75 -38.42 64.06
N GLU A 1036 9.59 -38.56 64.72
CA GLU A 1036 8.80 -39.77 64.80
C GLU A 1036 7.35 -39.42 64.40
N SER A 1037 6.91 -39.89 63.23
CA SER A 1037 5.55 -39.68 62.71
C SER A 1037 4.60 -40.79 63.16
N SER A 1038 3.37 -40.44 63.54
CA SER A 1038 2.35 -41.40 63.97
C SER A 1038 0.93 -40.90 63.64
N PRO A 1039 -0.11 -41.78 63.63
CA PRO A 1039 -1.50 -41.36 63.45
C PRO A 1039 -2.02 -40.38 64.53
N ASP A 1040 -1.36 -40.32 65.70
CA ASP A 1040 -1.70 -39.41 66.79
C ASP A 1040 -0.99 -38.04 66.67
N GLY A 1041 -0.07 -37.88 65.71
CA GLY A 1041 0.68 -36.65 65.42
C GLY A 1041 2.19 -36.87 65.19
N HIS A 1042 2.88 -35.80 64.80
CA HIS A 1042 4.32 -35.75 64.65
C HIS A 1042 4.99 -35.39 65.97
N ARG A 1043 6.06 -36.11 66.31
CA ARG A 1043 6.87 -35.90 67.51
C ARG A 1043 8.30 -35.59 67.11
N PHE A 1044 8.77 -34.40 67.47
CA PHE A 1044 10.13 -33.95 67.22
C PHE A 1044 10.92 -33.90 68.53
N THR A 1045 12.03 -34.63 68.60
CA THR A 1045 12.86 -34.74 69.81
C THR A 1045 14.25 -34.18 69.57
N GLY A 1046 14.59 -33.09 70.26
CA GLY A 1046 15.86 -32.38 70.08
C GLY A 1046 17.05 -32.96 70.86
N PRO A 1047 18.21 -32.29 70.78
CA PRO A 1047 19.36 -32.57 71.63
C PRO A 1047 19.09 -32.14 73.08
N ALA A 1048 19.83 -32.69 74.04
CA ALA A 1048 19.70 -32.28 75.44
C ALA A 1048 20.21 -30.84 75.62
N ILE A 1049 19.46 -30.02 76.38
CA ILE A 1049 19.78 -28.63 76.70
C ILE A 1049 20.65 -28.60 77.96
N ASP A 1050 21.65 -27.72 78.02
CA ASP A 1050 22.43 -27.52 79.24
C ASP A 1050 21.55 -26.82 80.30
N PRO A 1051 21.38 -27.38 81.51
CA PRO A 1051 20.64 -26.72 82.60
C PRO A 1051 21.21 -25.34 83.03
N ALA A 1052 22.40 -24.97 82.56
CA ALA A 1052 23.00 -23.65 82.75
C ALA A 1052 22.69 -22.64 81.62
N GLU A 1053 22.15 -23.06 80.48
CA GLU A 1053 21.62 -22.12 79.47
C GLU A 1053 20.37 -21.41 80.02
N GLY A 1054 20.25 -20.10 79.75
CA GLY A 1054 19.01 -19.37 79.97
C GLY A 1054 17.89 -19.93 79.09
N GLY A 1055 16.63 -19.80 79.53
CA GLY A 1055 15.48 -20.37 78.83
C GLY A 1055 15.43 -20.01 77.34
N ARG A 1056 15.38 -21.03 76.49
CA ARG A 1056 15.40 -20.94 75.03
C ARG A 1056 13.98 -21.05 74.46
N TYR A 1057 13.70 -20.28 73.40
CA TYR A 1057 12.44 -20.37 72.66
C TYR A 1057 12.57 -21.37 71.51
N TYR A 1058 11.48 -22.09 71.23
CA TYR A 1058 11.33 -22.97 70.08
C TYR A 1058 10.01 -22.65 69.37
N ARG A 1059 10.00 -22.64 68.04
CA ARG A 1059 8.80 -22.54 67.22
C ARG A 1059 8.85 -23.55 66.07
N LEU A 1060 7.67 -24.02 65.67
CA LEU A 1060 7.48 -24.73 64.41
C LEU A 1060 7.02 -23.68 63.39
N ALA A 1061 7.90 -23.34 62.46
CA ALA A 1061 7.61 -22.43 61.35
C ALA A 1061 7.13 -23.24 60.15
N PHE A 1062 6.16 -22.71 59.40
CA PHE A 1062 5.55 -23.37 58.24
C PHE A 1062 5.81 -22.60 56.95
N ALA A 1063 5.97 -23.34 55.86
CA ALA A 1063 6.08 -22.84 54.49
C ALA A 1063 5.48 -23.89 53.54
N LEU A 1064 5.41 -23.60 52.24
CA LEU A 1064 4.90 -24.53 51.24
C LEU A 1064 5.99 -24.93 50.25
N HIS A 1065 5.90 -26.13 49.70
CA HIS A 1065 6.39 -26.43 48.36
C HIS A 1065 5.27 -26.06 47.39
N SER A 1066 5.34 -24.85 46.84
CA SER A 1066 4.59 -24.47 45.65
C SER A 1066 5.40 -24.79 44.39
N ASP A 1067 4.75 -24.63 43.24
CA ASP A 1067 5.40 -24.45 41.94
C ASP A 1067 6.13 -23.09 41.85
N SER A 1068 6.70 -22.79 40.69
CA SER A 1068 7.39 -21.52 40.37
C SER A 1068 6.50 -20.29 40.46
N GLY A 1069 5.16 -20.43 40.48
CA GLY A 1069 4.20 -19.33 40.30
C GLY A 1069 4.26 -18.64 38.93
N LEU A 1070 5.08 -19.13 37.98
CA LEU A 1070 5.39 -18.42 36.74
C LEU A 1070 4.15 -18.16 35.87
N ALA A 1071 3.26 -19.15 35.70
CA ALA A 1071 2.07 -19.03 34.87
C ALA A 1071 1.14 -17.87 35.29
N PRO A 1072 0.66 -17.75 36.55
CA PRO A 1072 -0.12 -16.59 36.99
C PRO A 1072 0.70 -15.29 37.11
N GLY A 1073 2.04 -15.38 37.11
CA GLY A 1073 2.92 -14.23 36.94
C GLY A 1073 2.86 -13.63 35.52
N VAL A 1074 3.01 -14.49 34.50
CA VAL A 1074 2.96 -14.11 33.07
C VAL A 1074 1.56 -13.69 32.63
N ASP A 1075 0.51 -14.39 33.08
CA ASP A 1075 -0.88 -13.99 32.85
C ASP A 1075 -1.16 -12.57 33.40
N GLY A 1076 -0.66 -12.27 34.60
CA GLY A 1076 -0.74 -10.93 35.17
C GLY A 1076 0.13 -9.85 34.48
N LEU A 1077 1.07 -10.24 33.63
CA LEU A 1077 1.98 -9.33 32.90
C LEU A 1077 1.48 -9.02 31.48
N ALA A 1078 0.94 -10.02 30.79
CA ALA A 1078 0.60 -9.94 29.36
C ALA A 1078 -0.73 -10.59 28.96
N GLY A 1079 -1.46 -11.23 29.89
CA GLY A 1079 -2.73 -11.91 29.62
C GLY A 1079 -2.60 -13.17 28.74
N SER A 1080 -1.42 -13.81 28.73
CA SER A 1080 -1.12 -14.96 27.87
C SER A 1080 -0.59 -16.15 28.66
N SER A 1081 -0.98 -17.36 28.20
CA SER A 1081 -0.42 -18.63 28.65
C SER A 1081 0.56 -19.26 27.65
N ARG A 1082 0.77 -18.66 26.47
CA ARG A 1082 1.84 -19.04 25.54
C ARG A 1082 3.12 -18.36 26.00
N TYR A 1083 3.95 -19.09 26.75
CA TYR A 1083 5.27 -18.62 27.18
C TYR A 1083 6.30 -19.74 27.20
N GLY A 1084 7.57 -19.33 27.07
CA GLY A 1084 8.74 -20.20 27.03
C GLY A 1084 9.93 -19.60 27.78
N MET A 1085 10.84 -20.47 28.22
CA MET A 1085 12.11 -20.08 28.86
C MET A 1085 13.30 -20.77 28.20
N THR A 1086 14.42 -20.05 28.07
CA THR A 1086 15.70 -20.61 27.60
C THR A 1086 16.87 -20.11 28.45
N GLY A 1087 17.97 -20.87 28.46
CA GLY A 1087 19.19 -20.57 29.22
C GLY A 1087 19.32 -21.44 30.48
N VAL A 1088 20.37 -21.21 31.26
CA VAL A 1088 20.75 -22.08 32.40
C VAL A 1088 20.10 -21.70 33.74
N ALA A 1089 19.15 -20.77 33.75
CA ALA A 1089 18.44 -20.38 34.96
C ALA A 1089 16.93 -20.16 34.71
N PRO A 1090 16.05 -20.67 35.59
CA PRO A 1090 14.61 -20.48 35.45
C PRO A 1090 14.18 -19.05 35.78
N TRP A 1091 12.98 -18.71 35.33
CA TRP A 1091 12.20 -17.59 35.85
C TRP A 1091 11.20 -18.12 36.89
N GLU A 1092 11.11 -17.44 38.03
CA GLU A 1092 10.21 -17.79 39.13
C GLU A 1092 9.51 -16.52 39.64
N VAL A 1093 8.40 -16.67 40.38
CA VAL A 1093 7.76 -15.57 41.09
C VAL A 1093 8.34 -15.45 42.50
N ASP A 1094 8.84 -14.26 42.84
CA ASP A 1094 9.26 -13.95 44.20
C ASP A 1094 8.05 -14.00 45.16
N ALA A 1095 8.05 -14.96 46.07
CA ALA A 1095 6.93 -15.23 46.97
C ALA A 1095 6.67 -14.13 48.04
N ALA A 1096 7.52 -13.11 48.14
CA ALA A 1096 7.32 -11.98 49.05
C ALA A 1096 6.69 -10.75 48.36
N THR A 1097 6.96 -10.58 47.06
CA THR A 1097 6.62 -9.36 46.28
C THR A 1097 5.71 -9.63 45.08
N GLY A 1098 5.60 -10.88 44.62
CA GLY A 1098 4.82 -11.25 43.43
C GLY A 1098 5.45 -10.82 42.10
N ALA A 1099 6.71 -10.37 42.12
CA ALA A 1099 7.49 -9.99 40.95
C ALA A 1099 8.09 -11.21 40.26
N LEU A 1100 8.24 -11.16 38.94
CA LEU A 1100 8.99 -12.18 38.20
C LEU A 1100 10.49 -11.92 38.36
N VAL A 1101 11.25 -12.93 38.73
CA VAL A 1101 12.69 -12.84 38.99
C VAL A 1101 13.45 -13.97 38.31
N THR A 1102 14.70 -13.68 37.96
CA THR A 1102 15.70 -14.71 37.69
C THR A 1102 17.02 -14.34 38.34
N THR A 1103 17.54 -15.26 39.17
CA THR A 1103 18.72 -15.05 40.01
C THR A 1103 20.02 -15.54 39.37
N ALA A 1104 19.90 -16.26 38.25
CA ALA A 1104 20.94 -16.80 37.38
C ALA A 1104 21.98 -17.75 38.00
N ASP A 1105 22.50 -18.66 37.18
CA ASP A 1105 23.65 -19.51 37.49
C ASP A 1105 24.73 -19.32 36.41
N ALA A 1106 26.01 -19.33 36.84
CA ALA A 1106 27.22 -18.99 36.07
C ALA A 1106 27.25 -17.58 35.39
N PRO A 1107 28.27 -16.72 35.66
CA PRO A 1107 28.43 -15.45 34.95
C PRO A 1107 28.66 -15.62 33.44
N GLY A 1108 28.02 -14.78 32.62
CA GLY A 1108 28.19 -14.73 31.17
C GLY A 1108 27.20 -15.55 30.34
N THR A 1109 26.18 -16.15 30.96
CA THR A 1109 25.05 -16.79 30.25
C THR A 1109 23.84 -15.87 30.16
N ALA A 1110 23.04 -16.04 29.09
CA ALA A 1110 21.76 -15.37 28.95
C ALA A 1110 20.62 -16.22 29.54
N SER A 1111 19.61 -15.58 30.10
CA SER A 1111 18.33 -16.20 30.49
C SER A 1111 17.18 -15.42 29.85
N ARG A 1112 16.27 -16.11 29.19
CA ARG A 1112 15.16 -15.50 28.43
C ARG A 1112 13.80 -15.96 28.94
N LEU A 1113 12.87 -15.03 28.98
CA LEU A 1113 11.43 -15.29 29.07
C LEU A 1113 10.80 -14.74 27.78
N ILE A 1114 10.14 -15.61 27.02
CA ILE A 1114 9.46 -15.31 25.77
C ILE A 1114 7.96 -15.49 26.00
N VAL A 1115 7.14 -14.53 25.56
CA VAL A 1115 5.67 -14.55 25.71
C VAL A 1115 5.04 -14.06 24.42
N GLU A 1116 4.12 -14.84 23.86
CA GLU A 1116 3.37 -14.47 22.66
C GLU A 1116 2.01 -13.88 23.04
N ILE A 1117 1.61 -12.80 22.37
CA ILE A 1117 0.27 -12.22 22.48
C ILE A 1117 -0.42 -12.15 21.12
N THR A 1118 -1.73 -12.39 21.10
CA THR A 1118 -2.60 -12.32 19.90
C THR A 1118 -3.78 -11.37 20.08
N ASP A 1119 -4.21 -11.14 21.31
CA ASP A 1119 -5.27 -10.19 21.67
C ASP A 1119 -4.71 -8.77 21.96
N PRO A 1120 -5.55 -7.71 21.94
CA PRO A 1120 -5.14 -6.36 22.34
C PRO A 1120 -4.72 -6.27 23.82
N THR A 1121 -3.41 -6.10 24.05
CA THR A 1121 -2.80 -6.12 25.40
C THR A 1121 -2.25 -4.74 25.80
N VAL A 1122 -2.48 -4.36 27.06
CA VAL A 1122 -1.85 -3.20 27.70
C VAL A 1122 -0.72 -3.68 28.60
N LEU A 1123 0.50 -3.26 28.28
CA LEU A 1123 1.70 -3.54 29.06
C LEU A 1123 1.96 -2.37 30.02
N ASP A 1124 2.10 -2.64 31.31
CA ASP A 1124 2.55 -1.67 32.32
C ASP A 1124 3.38 -2.34 33.42
N PHE A 1125 4.70 -2.29 33.29
CA PHE A 1125 5.64 -2.94 34.19
C PHE A 1125 6.96 -2.17 34.30
N GLU A 1126 7.75 -2.46 35.34
CA GLU A 1126 9.11 -1.97 35.52
C GLU A 1126 10.12 -3.11 35.42
N ILE A 1127 11.24 -2.88 34.71
CA ILE A 1127 12.40 -3.78 34.68
C ILE A 1127 13.54 -3.20 35.52
N SER A 1128 14.23 -4.02 36.31
CA SER A 1128 15.38 -3.61 37.13
C SER A 1128 16.39 -4.73 37.33
N VAL A 1129 17.60 -4.39 37.77
CA VAL A 1129 18.62 -5.36 38.23
C VAL A 1129 19.03 -5.01 39.66
N GLN A 1130 18.97 -5.99 40.56
CA GLN A 1130 19.35 -5.86 41.97
C GLN A 1130 20.66 -6.59 42.27
N ASP A 1131 21.43 -6.08 43.23
CA ASP A 1131 22.72 -6.64 43.70
C ASP A 1131 23.78 -6.91 42.60
N GLY A 1132 23.66 -6.22 41.47
CA GLY A 1132 24.59 -6.29 40.34
C GLY A 1132 25.91 -5.54 40.57
N ASP A 1133 26.95 -5.95 39.82
CA ASP A 1133 28.26 -5.28 39.80
C ASP A 1133 28.35 -4.16 38.75
N GLY A 1134 27.29 -3.97 37.96
CA GLY A 1134 27.18 -3.00 36.87
C GLY A 1134 27.59 -3.54 35.50
N ALA A 1135 27.99 -4.81 35.38
CA ALA A 1135 28.19 -5.50 34.10
C ALA A 1135 26.97 -6.34 33.66
N ASP A 1136 25.96 -6.48 34.52
CA ASP A 1136 24.66 -7.07 34.20
C ASP A 1136 23.89 -6.23 33.17
N VAL A 1137 23.19 -6.87 32.22
CA VAL A 1137 22.34 -6.19 31.23
C VAL A 1137 21.00 -6.91 31.13
N PHE A 1138 19.91 -6.18 31.37
CA PHE A 1138 18.54 -6.67 31.23
C PHE A 1138 17.79 -5.85 30.18
N THR A 1139 17.32 -6.51 29.13
CA THR A 1139 16.70 -5.87 27.95
C THR A 1139 15.32 -6.47 27.66
N PHE A 1140 14.36 -5.60 27.37
CA PHE A 1140 13.02 -5.96 26.90
C PHE A 1140 12.86 -5.63 25.42
N HIS A 1141 12.35 -6.59 24.65
CA HIS A 1141 12.16 -6.53 23.20
C HIS A 1141 10.69 -6.78 22.83
N ILE A 1142 10.27 -6.19 21.70
CA ILE A 1142 9.02 -6.52 21.00
C ILE A 1142 9.43 -6.89 19.57
N ASP A 1143 9.04 -8.08 19.11
CA ASP A 1143 9.40 -8.65 17.79
C ASP A 1143 10.92 -8.55 17.52
N GLY A 1144 11.73 -8.92 18.52
CA GLY A 1144 13.20 -8.84 18.50
C GLY A 1144 13.79 -7.42 18.62
N VAL A 1145 13.01 -6.35 18.45
CA VAL A 1145 13.48 -4.96 18.53
C VAL A 1145 13.57 -4.50 19.99
N PRO A 1146 14.73 -3.99 20.47
CA PRO A 1146 14.88 -3.55 21.85
C PRO A 1146 14.07 -2.28 22.15
N VAL A 1147 13.23 -2.35 23.18
CA VAL A 1147 12.29 -1.28 23.59
C VAL A 1147 12.72 -0.61 24.90
N ALA A 1148 13.33 -1.36 25.82
CA ALA A 1148 13.88 -0.85 27.08
C ALA A 1148 15.07 -1.69 27.53
N ALA A 1149 16.04 -1.07 28.21
CA ALA A 1149 17.20 -1.76 28.76
C ALA A 1149 17.65 -1.11 30.09
N THR A 1150 18.24 -1.92 30.98
CA THR A 1150 18.83 -1.45 32.23
C THR A 1150 19.98 -2.34 32.68
N SER A 1151 20.92 -1.77 33.45
CA SER A 1151 21.96 -2.48 34.22
C SER A 1151 21.81 -2.30 35.73
N GLY A 1152 20.69 -1.74 36.18
CA GLY A 1152 20.43 -1.48 37.61
C GLY A 1152 19.11 -0.75 37.86
N GLU A 1153 19.03 0.53 37.50
CA GLU A 1153 17.89 1.40 37.79
C GLU A 1153 16.57 0.88 37.17
N ALA A 1154 15.46 1.10 37.86
CA ALA A 1154 14.13 0.68 37.39
C ALA A 1154 13.70 1.50 36.17
N VAL A 1155 13.34 0.81 35.08
CA VAL A 1155 12.82 1.42 33.84
C VAL A 1155 11.38 0.95 33.64
N ARG A 1156 10.44 1.88 33.67
CA ARG A 1156 9.01 1.61 33.41
C ARG A 1156 8.70 1.57 31.93
N VAL A 1157 8.02 0.52 31.51
CA VAL A 1157 7.47 0.31 30.17
C VAL A 1157 5.95 0.39 30.26
N SER A 1158 5.35 1.36 29.55
CA SER A 1158 3.90 1.48 29.41
C SER A 1158 3.53 1.60 27.93
N ARG A 1159 2.80 0.61 27.39
CA ARG A 1159 2.42 0.52 25.98
C ARG A 1159 1.05 -0.16 25.82
N SER A 1160 0.35 0.17 24.73
CA SER A 1160 -0.85 -0.54 24.30
C SER A 1160 -0.59 -1.14 22.92
N LEU A 1161 -0.87 -2.43 22.75
CA LEU A 1161 -0.64 -3.18 21.53
C LEU A 1161 -1.98 -3.65 20.95
N GLN A 1162 -2.14 -3.57 19.64
CA GLN A 1162 -3.32 -4.04 18.91
C GLN A 1162 -2.84 -4.98 17.78
N PRO A 1163 -2.61 -6.27 18.09
CA PRO A 1163 -2.03 -7.20 17.12
C PRO A 1163 -3.00 -7.46 15.95
N SER A 1164 -2.47 -7.49 14.73
CA SER A 1164 -3.15 -8.00 13.53
C SER A 1164 -2.65 -9.39 13.10
N ALA A 1165 -1.58 -9.85 13.75
CA ALA A 1165 -0.94 -11.16 13.74
C ALA A 1165 -0.30 -11.36 15.13
N PRO A 1166 0.21 -12.55 15.51
CA PRO A 1166 0.94 -12.71 16.77
C PRO A 1166 2.08 -11.71 16.94
N VAL A 1167 2.36 -11.33 18.20
CA VAL A 1167 3.45 -10.42 18.59
C VAL A 1167 4.25 -11.07 19.71
N THR A 1168 5.58 -11.07 19.57
CA THR A 1168 6.51 -11.75 20.48
C THR A 1168 7.14 -10.74 21.44
N LEU A 1169 6.93 -10.96 22.74
CA LEU A 1169 7.51 -10.18 23.83
C LEU A 1169 8.66 -10.97 24.46
N MET A 1170 9.86 -10.37 24.55
CA MET A 1170 11.02 -11.08 25.11
C MET A 1170 11.80 -10.26 26.13
N TRP A 1171 12.02 -10.85 27.31
CA TRP A 1171 12.88 -10.34 28.36
C TRP A 1171 14.18 -11.16 28.40
N GLU A 1172 15.31 -10.54 28.06
CA GLU A 1172 16.63 -11.18 28.00
C GLU A 1172 17.58 -10.58 29.05
N PHE A 1173 18.08 -11.42 29.95
CA PHE A 1173 19.02 -11.05 31.00
C PHE A 1173 20.39 -11.70 30.80
N HIS A 1174 21.43 -10.88 30.67
CA HIS A 1174 22.85 -11.27 30.67
C HIS A 1174 23.44 -10.97 32.04
N ARG A 1175 23.85 -12.02 32.76
CA ARG A 1175 24.22 -11.89 34.18
C ARG A 1175 25.73 -11.89 34.43
N SER A 1176 26.18 -10.97 35.28
CA SER A 1176 27.48 -11.00 35.98
C SER A 1176 27.29 -11.48 37.43
N THR A 1177 26.60 -10.68 38.26
CA THR A 1177 26.31 -11.04 39.67
C THR A 1177 24.90 -10.72 40.13
N GLY A 1178 24.17 -9.88 39.40
CA GLY A 1178 22.86 -9.39 39.83
C GLY A 1178 21.70 -10.39 39.65
N THR A 1179 20.52 -9.94 40.04
CA THR A 1179 19.22 -10.58 39.85
C THR A 1179 18.32 -9.66 39.02
N ALA A 1180 17.76 -10.16 37.91
CA ALA A 1180 16.78 -9.40 37.13
C ALA A 1180 15.38 -9.53 37.73
N ARG A 1181 14.59 -8.45 37.66
CA ARG A 1181 13.25 -8.37 38.25
C ARG A 1181 12.29 -7.58 37.35
N ILE A 1182 11.10 -8.13 37.15
CA ILE A 1182 9.96 -7.50 36.46
C ILE A 1182 8.84 -7.27 37.48
N GLU A 1183 8.45 -6.01 37.68
CA GLU A 1183 7.35 -5.61 38.56
C GLU A 1183 6.17 -5.10 37.75
N VAL A 1184 5.03 -5.79 37.80
CA VAL A 1184 3.78 -5.29 37.19
C VAL A 1184 3.24 -4.12 38.01
N GLY A 1185 2.82 -3.04 37.35
CA GLY A 1185 2.31 -1.85 38.01
C GLY A 1185 1.07 -2.15 38.88
N ALA A 1186 1.10 -1.77 40.15
CA ALA A 1186 -0.07 -1.79 41.01
C ALA A 1186 -1.05 -0.68 40.58
N ASN A 1187 -2.26 -1.06 40.17
CA ASN A 1187 -3.41 -0.17 39.97
C ASN A 1187 -4.01 0.31 41.31
#